data_AF-A0A838TCX1-F1
#
_entry.id   AF-A0A838TCX1-F1
#
_cell.length_a   1.000
_cell.length_b   1.000
_cell.length_c   1.000
_cell.angle_alpha   90.00
_cell.angle_beta   90.00
_cell.angle_gamma   90.00
#
_symmetry.space_group_name_H-M   'P 1'
#
loop_
_entity.id
_entity.type
_entity.pdbx_description
1 polymer ?
#
loop_
_entity_poly.entity_id
_entity_poly.type
_entity_poly.pdbx_seq_one_letter_code
_entity_poly.pdbx_strand_id
1 'polypeptide(L)'
;MSEPGPSFADKIDRAVQLVTPLAYRWRRRGRRWMRRAMRKPRSVAEGPNLLPLLIQVLASFSKANGVLLEEEIDSSLGFLRYDYPEAVYSELRMLFRQALYEQQDLSAMAQKLAASLSADRKIMLGVQLYDLISQAGLKQDQVVAFYSFMSQLGMAAQAIDIVYQLNASEDSDQQVYQRGASPLEAISFGANGAADITIKSLSGTDRLLAFRYHDLILLKNYSAQAVSVRGRPLARGGFCRIYPGQRILIGDYVLSFQDLATYFNAKKNVSLPQIYVRVNKDSDEVELERSRTRESSLEVTFGLKVQVKALRDVRAKLNGVRLKANTQVEASLDDRIVFYNDTEMDLSDLRRRARALGGRFQLKASKSEYLVSNNPSLLEEDDILLSPGTAGDVLLKISCDYDKRVGLLEVLEADRPIMVGDLAVRTTAPLSDGDTIRIDVGQFLRCDFSERIIEEERNIIRTLEVVDGNHRFSNSDIALEGISFALNRGEMVCVMGASGSGKSTLMRVLGGQLQPTRGEVLLNGQPLYDNLDALKRYVSYIPQDDAFDEHLTIGENLQFAAAIRSPHLSRRDRTRRLEGKLIELGLSERRDSIVGSPVKKTLSGGERKRLNIGLDMIGSADVYLFDEPTSGLSSKDSE
;
A
#
# COMPACT_ATOMS: atom_id res chain seq x y z
N MET A 1 -59.93 41.67 -35.71
CA MET A 1 -59.55 41.11 -34.40
C MET A 1 -58.21 40.44 -34.58
N SER A 2 -57.17 41.13 -34.17
CA SER A 2 -55.76 40.80 -34.31
C SER A 2 -55.26 40.22 -32.99
N GLU A 3 -54.73 39.00 -33.01
CA GLU A 3 -54.03 38.42 -31.86
C GLU A 3 -52.85 39.32 -31.43
N PRO A 4 -52.60 39.47 -30.12
CA PRO A 4 -51.55 40.34 -29.64
C PRO A 4 -50.19 39.67 -29.82
N GLY A 5 -49.29 40.32 -30.56
CA GLY A 5 -47.88 39.94 -30.63
C GLY A 5 -47.20 40.03 -29.25
N PRO A 6 -46.11 39.28 -29.03
CA PRO A 6 -45.50 39.13 -27.70
C PRO A 6 -45.00 40.48 -27.16
N SER A 7 -45.23 40.68 -25.86
CA SER A 7 -44.93 41.91 -25.11
C SER A 7 -43.42 42.21 -25.09
N PHE A 8 -43.07 43.50 -25.00
CA PHE A 8 -41.70 43.99 -24.85
C PHE A 8 -41.00 43.39 -23.60
N ALA A 9 -41.76 42.99 -22.59
CA ALA A 9 -41.27 42.28 -21.41
C ALA A 9 -40.75 40.85 -21.74
N ASP A 10 -41.43 40.12 -22.62
CA ASP A 10 -41.04 38.75 -23.04
C ASP A 10 -39.77 38.74 -23.90
N LYS A 11 -39.51 39.84 -24.62
CA LYS A 11 -38.26 40.01 -25.39
C LYS A 11 -37.06 40.32 -24.49
N ILE A 12 -37.27 40.98 -23.36
CA ILE A 12 -36.21 41.28 -22.38
C ILE A 12 -35.86 40.02 -21.58
N ASP A 13 -36.83 39.19 -21.20
CA ASP A 13 -36.57 37.95 -20.45
C ASP A 13 -35.80 36.91 -21.28
N ARG A 14 -36.09 36.79 -22.60
CA ARG A 14 -35.29 35.96 -23.52
C ARG A 14 -33.88 36.49 -23.75
N ALA A 15 -33.67 37.81 -23.72
CA ALA A 15 -32.34 38.40 -23.84
C ALA A 15 -31.50 38.22 -22.56
N VAL A 16 -32.13 38.23 -21.38
CA VAL A 16 -31.46 38.04 -20.08
C VAL A 16 -31.10 36.56 -19.82
N GLN A 17 -31.89 35.61 -20.35
CA GLN A 17 -31.58 34.16 -20.27
C GLN A 17 -30.47 33.69 -21.22
N LEU A 18 -30.19 34.42 -22.30
CA LEU A 18 -29.12 34.08 -23.26
C LEU A 18 -27.73 34.63 -22.85
N VAL A 19 -27.67 35.72 -22.07
CA VAL A 19 -26.41 36.43 -21.77
C VAL A 19 -25.79 36.01 -20.42
N THR A 20 -26.57 35.46 -19.49
CA THR A 20 -26.10 35.01 -18.16
C THR A 20 -25.18 33.77 -18.17
N PRO A 21 -25.27 32.79 -19.11
CA PRO A 21 -24.32 31.67 -19.16
C PRO A 21 -22.99 32.00 -19.84
N LEU A 22 -22.96 33.03 -20.69
CA LEU A 22 -21.78 33.42 -21.49
C LEU A 22 -20.82 34.32 -20.71
N ALA A 23 -21.33 35.30 -19.97
CA ALA A 23 -20.50 36.17 -19.13
C ALA A 23 -19.82 35.39 -17.97
N TYR A 24 -20.48 34.36 -17.44
CA TYR A 24 -19.92 33.48 -16.41
C TYR A 24 -18.84 32.54 -16.96
N ARG A 25 -18.98 32.07 -18.20
CA ARG A 25 -17.97 31.22 -18.89
C ARG A 25 -16.71 32.00 -19.32
N TRP A 26 -16.84 33.26 -19.70
CA TRP A 26 -15.69 34.10 -20.08
C TRP A 26 -14.84 34.56 -18.89
N ARG A 27 -15.46 34.91 -17.75
CA ARG A 27 -14.72 35.19 -16.49
C ARG A 27 -13.99 33.97 -15.93
N ARG A 28 -14.51 32.75 -16.14
CA ARG A 28 -13.85 31.49 -15.72
C ARG A 28 -12.75 31.02 -16.68
N ARG A 29 -12.87 31.27 -17.99
CA ARG A 29 -11.80 30.96 -18.97
C ARG A 29 -10.63 31.93 -18.88
N GLY A 30 -10.86 33.24 -18.76
CA GLY A 30 -9.77 34.23 -18.60
C GLY A 30 -8.93 34.04 -17.34
N ARG A 31 -9.58 33.76 -16.19
CA ARG A 31 -8.88 33.44 -14.93
C ARG A 31 -8.21 32.06 -14.94
N ARG A 32 -8.72 31.07 -15.69
CA ARG A 32 -8.07 29.74 -15.85
C ARG A 32 -6.91 29.78 -16.84
N TRP A 33 -6.95 30.62 -17.87
CA TRP A 33 -5.85 30.77 -18.83
C TRP A 33 -4.69 31.57 -18.22
N MET A 34 -4.96 32.66 -17.48
CA MET A 34 -3.92 33.34 -16.69
C MET A 34 -3.35 32.46 -15.56
N ARG A 35 -4.16 31.59 -14.91
CA ARG A 35 -3.66 30.61 -13.93
C ARG A 35 -2.98 29.37 -14.54
N ARG A 36 -3.18 29.08 -15.83
CA ARG A 36 -2.50 27.98 -16.56
C ARG A 36 -1.22 28.47 -17.22
N ALA A 37 -1.17 29.71 -17.70
CA ALA A 37 0.05 30.32 -18.25
C ALA A 37 1.07 30.72 -17.17
N MET A 38 0.61 30.97 -15.93
CA MET A 38 1.49 31.28 -14.78
C MET A 38 1.70 30.12 -13.79
N ARG A 39 1.39 28.88 -14.15
CA ARG A 39 1.74 27.71 -13.32
C ARG A 39 2.69 26.82 -14.10
N LYS A 40 3.97 27.16 -14.03
CA LYS A 40 5.04 26.17 -14.20
C LYS A 40 4.78 25.00 -13.22
N PRO A 41 5.26 23.77 -13.50
CA PRO A 41 5.42 22.79 -12.43
C PRO A 41 6.05 23.52 -11.25
N ARG A 42 5.53 23.30 -10.03
CA ARG A 42 6.11 23.93 -8.84
C ARG A 42 7.55 23.45 -8.78
N SER A 43 8.46 24.25 -9.30
CA SER A 43 9.87 24.14 -8.98
C SER A 43 9.96 24.31 -7.47
N VAL A 44 11.02 23.78 -6.90
CA VAL A 44 11.30 23.81 -5.46
C VAL A 44 11.23 25.24 -4.86
N ALA A 45 11.10 26.29 -5.68
CA ALA A 45 11.17 27.71 -5.31
C ALA A 45 9.85 28.47 -5.03
N GLU A 46 8.63 27.92 -5.20
CA GLU A 46 7.38 28.73 -5.06
C GLU A 46 6.45 28.34 -3.89
N GLY A 47 6.45 29.18 -2.83
CA GLY A 47 5.78 29.02 -1.50
C GLY A 47 6.81 28.81 -0.39
N PRO A 48 6.50 28.78 0.94
CA PRO A 48 7.50 28.41 1.95
C PRO A 48 7.77 26.90 1.83
N ASN A 49 8.42 26.52 0.74
CA ASN A 49 8.88 25.18 0.51
C ASN A 49 10.08 24.97 1.43
N LEU A 50 9.90 24.14 2.46
CA LEU A 50 10.96 23.79 3.40
C LEU A 50 11.92 22.75 2.79
N LEU A 51 11.58 22.16 1.66
CA LEU A 51 12.37 21.13 1.00
C LEU A 51 13.84 21.52 0.75
N PRO A 52 14.19 22.69 0.17
CA PRO A 52 15.60 23.07 0.03
C PRO A 52 16.30 23.23 1.38
N LEU A 53 15.59 23.72 2.41
CA LEU A 53 16.12 23.82 3.77
C LEU A 53 16.38 22.43 4.38
N LEU A 54 15.47 21.48 4.18
CA LEU A 54 15.64 20.09 4.62
C LEU A 54 16.79 19.39 3.90
N ILE A 55 16.93 19.62 2.59
CA ILE A 55 18.07 19.14 1.80
C ILE A 55 19.39 19.65 2.37
N GLN A 56 19.45 20.94 2.71
CA GLN A 56 20.65 21.56 3.30
C GLN A 56 20.99 20.95 4.66
N VAL A 57 19.98 20.72 5.51
CA VAL A 57 20.16 20.05 6.79
C VAL A 57 20.67 18.62 6.57
N LEU A 58 20.00 17.79 5.75
CA LEU A 58 20.43 16.41 5.49
C LEU A 58 21.87 16.36 4.91
N ALA A 59 22.19 17.25 3.98
CA ALA A 59 23.53 17.37 3.41
C ALA A 59 24.59 17.73 4.47
N SER A 60 24.28 18.63 5.40
CA SER A 60 25.21 19.01 6.47
C SER A 60 25.55 17.85 7.41
N PHE A 61 24.60 16.96 7.69
CA PHE A 61 24.79 15.76 8.50
C PHE A 61 25.41 14.59 7.72
N SER A 62 25.42 14.65 6.38
CA SER A 62 26.03 13.62 5.51
C SER A 62 27.53 13.85 5.25
N LYS A 63 28.12 15.00 5.64
CA LYS A 63 29.55 15.28 5.38
C LYS A 63 30.44 14.40 6.28
N ALA A 64 30.89 13.25 5.77
CA ALA A 64 31.96 12.47 6.35
C ALA A 64 33.06 12.17 5.31
N ASN A 65 34.24 12.77 5.49
CA ASN A 65 35.51 12.36 4.88
C ASN A 65 35.66 12.41 3.33
N GLY A 66 35.17 13.46 2.68
CA GLY A 66 35.77 13.96 1.43
C GLY A 66 35.56 13.13 0.15
N VAL A 67 34.92 11.96 0.21
CA VAL A 67 34.40 11.24 -0.96
C VAL A 67 33.06 10.63 -0.57
N LEU A 68 31.96 11.33 -0.88
CA LEU A 68 30.63 10.73 -0.77
C LEU A 68 30.46 9.75 -1.94
N LEU A 69 30.13 8.49 -1.61
CA LEU A 69 29.68 7.54 -2.61
C LEU A 69 28.32 8.01 -3.15
N GLU A 70 28.03 7.81 -4.45
CA GLU A 70 26.70 8.16 -5.00
C GLU A 70 25.55 7.48 -4.21
N GLU A 71 25.87 6.34 -3.59
CA GLU A 71 24.96 5.55 -2.76
C GLU A 71 24.52 6.26 -1.47
N GLU A 72 25.39 7.09 -0.86
CA GLU A 72 25.06 7.86 0.34
C GLU A 72 24.08 8.99 0.02
N ILE A 73 24.25 9.64 -1.15
CA ILE A 73 23.33 10.67 -1.63
C ILE A 73 21.93 10.08 -1.86
N ASP A 74 21.86 8.89 -2.47
CA ASP A 74 20.58 8.23 -2.73
C ASP A 74 19.91 7.74 -1.45
N SER A 75 20.69 7.29 -0.45
CA SER A 75 20.19 6.99 0.91
C SER A 75 19.60 8.24 1.57
N SER A 76 20.36 9.35 1.56
CA SER A 76 19.95 10.64 2.14
C SER A 76 18.74 11.26 1.44
N LEU A 77 18.63 11.13 0.12
CA LEU A 77 17.51 11.65 -0.66
C LEU A 77 16.30 10.73 -0.70
N GLY A 78 16.48 9.44 -0.40
CA GLY A 78 15.40 8.47 -0.32
C GLY A 78 14.32 8.89 0.69
N PHE A 79 14.69 9.61 1.75
CA PHE A 79 13.76 10.20 2.72
C PHE A 79 12.83 11.23 2.06
N LEU A 80 13.43 12.20 1.37
CA LEU A 80 12.71 13.29 0.74
C LEU A 80 11.84 12.81 -0.43
N ARG A 81 12.25 11.75 -1.12
CA ARG A 81 11.46 11.19 -2.22
C ARG A 81 10.10 10.67 -1.77
N TYR A 82 10.02 10.08 -0.58
CA TYR A 82 8.75 9.59 -0.03
C TYR A 82 7.91 10.73 0.55
N ASP A 83 8.54 11.65 1.28
CA ASP A 83 7.84 12.75 1.95
C ASP A 83 7.40 13.86 0.97
N TYR A 84 8.12 13.99 -0.16
CA TYR A 84 7.90 14.95 -1.23
C TYR A 84 7.85 14.25 -2.60
N PRO A 85 6.85 13.39 -2.86
CA PRO A 85 6.80 12.60 -4.09
C PRO A 85 6.61 13.46 -5.35
N GLU A 86 6.13 14.70 -5.19
CA GLU A 86 6.00 15.69 -6.26
C GLU A 86 7.33 16.31 -6.69
N ALA A 87 8.38 16.19 -5.86
CA ALA A 87 9.67 16.77 -6.16
C ALA A 87 10.38 15.96 -7.24
N VAL A 88 10.97 16.67 -8.20
CA VAL A 88 11.75 16.07 -9.28
C VAL A 88 13.06 15.54 -8.69
N TYR A 89 13.32 14.23 -8.81
CA TYR A 89 14.48 13.61 -8.16
C TYR A 89 15.82 14.17 -8.66
N SER A 90 15.91 14.46 -9.95
CA SER A 90 17.09 15.11 -10.53
C SER A 90 17.33 16.51 -9.93
N GLU A 91 16.28 17.26 -9.62
CA GLU A 91 16.38 18.55 -8.91
C GLU A 91 16.81 18.36 -7.44
N LEU A 92 16.22 17.37 -6.74
CA LEU A 92 16.64 17.02 -5.36
C LEU A 92 18.13 16.70 -5.30
N ARG A 93 18.61 15.91 -6.25
CA ARG A 93 20.00 15.48 -6.37
C ARG A 93 20.94 16.65 -6.61
N MET A 94 20.56 17.54 -7.51
CA MET A 94 21.32 18.77 -7.80
C MET A 94 21.40 19.66 -6.56
N LEU A 95 20.28 19.92 -5.88
CA LEU A 95 20.22 20.74 -4.68
C LEU A 95 21.04 20.14 -3.54
N PHE A 96 21.01 18.81 -3.37
CA PHE A 96 21.80 18.12 -2.34
C PHE A 96 23.30 18.23 -2.62
N ARG A 97 23.72 17.99 -3.87
CA ARG A 97 25.12 18.18 -4.28
C ARG A 97 25.59 19.61 -4.04
N GLN A 98 24.76 20.59 -4.38
CA GLN A 98 25.08 22.00 -4.12
C GLN A 98 25.23 22.26 -2.61
N ALA A 99 24.28 21.77 -1.80
CA ALA A 99 24.30 21.95 -0.36
C ALA A 99 25.50 21.29 0.35
N LEU A 100 26.06 20.20 -0.22
CA LEU A 100 27.26 19.54 0.29
C LEU A 100 28.51 20.43 0.23
N TYR A 101 28.59 21.39 -0.70
CA TYR A 101 29.73 22.29 -0.84
C TYR A 101 29.53 23.64 -0.16
N GLU A 102 28.30 23.97 0.23
CA GLU A 102 27.97 25.19 0.97
C GLU A 102 28.26 25.04 2.49
N GLN A 103 28.65 26.13 3.13
CA GLN A 103 28.63 26.24 4.59
C GLN A 103 27.19 26.50 5.04
N GLN A 104 26.67 25.62 5.89
CA GLN A 104 25.29 25.71 6.38
C GLN A 104 25.29 26.20 7.82
N ASP A 105 24.48 27.21 8.13
CA ASP A 105 24.20 27.62 9.51
C ASP A 105 23.08 26.76 10.08
N LEU A 106 23.46 25.62 10.67
CA LEU A 106 22.55 24.68 11.30
C LEU A 106 21.62 25.34 12.33
N SER A 107 22.07 26.39 13.01
CA SER A 107 21.29 27.08 14.03
C SER A 107 20.15 27.89 13.44
N ALA A 108 20.46 28.70 12.42
CA ALA A 108 19.43 29.44 11.70
C ALA A 108 18.41 28.50 11.02
N MET A 109 18.89 27.36 10.49
CA MET A 109 18.03 26.35 9.86
C MET A 109 17.08 25.69 10.86
N ALA A 110 17.60 25.27 12.02
CA ALA A 110 16.81 24.67 13.08
C ALA A 110 15.69 25.61 13.54
N GLN A 111 15.98 26.89 13.79
CA GLN A 111 14.96 27.87 14.21
C GLN A 111 13.85 28.06 13.17
N LYS A 112 14.21 28.12 11.88
CA LYS A 112 13.24 28.25 10.79
C LYS A 112 12.35 27.01 10.65
N LEU A 113 12.93 25.82 10.80
CA LEU A 113 12.18 24.55 10.81
C LEU A 113 11.33 24.40 12.08
N ALA A 114 11.81 24.91 13.23
CA ALA A 114 11.09 24.84 14.51
C ALA A 114 9.72 25.51 14.44
N ALA A 115 9.63 26.65 13.74
CA ALA A 115 8.39 27.40 13.55
C ALA A 115 7.45 26.80 12.49
N SER A 116 7.99 25.97 11.58
CA SER A 116 7.28 25.56 10.36
C SER A 116 6.88 24.08 10.34
N LEU A 117 7.54 23.23 11.13
CA LEU A 117 7.26 21.79 11.21
C LEU A 117 6.33 21.47 12.38
N SER A 118 5.42 20.50 12.18
CA SER A 118 4.68 19.87 13.27
C SER A 118 5.61 19.07 14.18
N ALA A 119 5.16 18.72 15.38
CA ALA A 119 5.92 17.89 16.30
C ALA A 119 6.37 16.57 15.63
N ASP A 120 5.46 15.90 14.94
CA ASP A 120 5.75 14.62 14.30
C ASP A 120 6.80 14.74 13.20
N ARG A 121 6.75 15.82 12.40
CA ARG A 121 7.74 16.06 11.36
C ARG A 121 9.13 16.35 11.93
N LYS A 122 9.22 16.96 13.11
CA LYS A 122 10.50 17.20 13.78
C LYS A 122 11.09 15.90 14.33
N ILE A 123 10.26 15.02 14.90
CA ILE A 123 10.69 13.69 15.36
C ILE A 123 11.18 12.86 14.16
N MET A 124 10.41 12.86 13.08
CA MET A 124 10.79 12.19 11.82
C MET A 124 12.14 12.69 11.31
N LEU A 125 12.34 14.02 11.25
CA LEU A 125 13.62 14.59 10.87
C LEU A 125 14.75 14.16 11.81
N GLY A 126 14.51 14.15 13.12
CA GLY A 126 15.49 13.66 14.11
C GLY A 126 15.92 12.21 13.84
N VAL A 127 14.97 11.32 13.58
CA VAL A 127 15.26 9.91 13.24
C VAL A 127 16.09 9.82 11.96
N GLN A 128 15.76 10.60 10.94
CA GLN A 128 16.48 10.65 9.67
C GLN A 128 17.93 11.15 9.83
N LEU A 129 18.12 12.24 10.58
CA LEU A 129 19.46 12.79 10.84
C LEU A 129 20.31 11.84 11.66
N TYR A 130 19.69 11.15 12.62
CA TYR A 130 20.39 10.15 13.41
C TYR A 130 20.84 8.95 12.56
N ASP A 131 19.99 8.45 11.65
CA ASP A 131 20.36 7.39 10.71
C ASP A 131 21.58 7.79 9.84
N LEU A 132 21.61 9.03 9.35
CA LEU A 132 22.73 9.55 8.57
C LEU A 132 24.05 9.57 9.34
N ILE A 133 24.05 10.10 10.57
CA ILE A 133 25.27 10.11 11.39
C ILE A 133 25.65 8.71 11.84
N SER A 134 24.69 7.79 11.96
CA SER A 134 24.96 6.39 12.28
C SER A 134 25.68 5.70 11.13
N GLN A 135 25.26 5.93 9.89
CA GLN A 135 25.93 5.42 8.69
C GLN A 135 27.36 5.98 8.54
N ALA A 136 27.58 7.23 8.97
CA ALA A 136 28.89 7.88 8.99
C ALA A 136 29.83 7.43 10.14
N GLY A 137 29.40 6.49 10.97
CA GLY A 137 30.21 5.93 12.07
C GLY A 137 30.12 6.67 13.40
N LEU A 138 29.07 7.47 13.62
CA LEU A 138 28.77 8.15 14.90
C LEU A 138 29.93 8.99 15.46
N LYS A 139 30.54 9.83 14.63
CA LYS A 139 31.61 10.72 15.10
C LYS A 139 31.10 11.68 16.17
N GLN A 140 31.91 11.92 17.20
CA GLN A 140 31.53 12.73 18.37
C GLN A 140 30.99 14.11 17.97
N ASP A 141 31.64 14.80 17.02
CA ASP A 141 31.23 16.12 16.54
C ASP A 141 29.84 16.10 15.86
N GLN A 142 29.51 15.02 15.14
CA GLN A 142 28.22 14.86 14.48
C GLN A 142 27.10 14.60 15.49
N VAL A 143 27.39 13.83 16.54
CA VAL A 143 26.43 13.57 17.64
C VAL A 143 26.16 14.86 18.43
N VAL A 144 27.19 15.67 18.71
CA VAL A 144 27.02 16.98 19.35
C VAL A 144 26.19 17.92 18.46
N ALA A 145 26.49 17.98 17.16
CA ALA A 145 25.72 18.76 16.21
C ALA A 145 24.25 18.32 16.15
N PHE A 146 23.98 17.02 16.23
CA PHE A 146 22.63 16.46 16.26
C PHE A 146 21.85 16.93 17.49
N TYR A 147 22.41 16.80 18.69
CA TYR A 147 21.74 17.25 19.92
C TYR A 147 21.50 18.75 19.92
N SER A 148 22.49 19.54 19.48
CA SER A 148 22.34 20.99 19.36
C SER A 148 21.20 21.37 18.41
N PHE A 149 21.18 20.77 17.22
CA PHE A 149 20.15 21.00 16.21
C PHE A 149 18.75 20.61 16.70
N MET A 150 18.61 19.43 17.32
CA MET A 150 17.34 18.98 17.87
C MET A 150 16.86 19.82 19.05
N SER A 151 17.77 20.30 19.90
CA SER A 151 17.44 21.23 20.97
C SER A 151 16.86 22.53 20.41
N GLN A 152 17.45 23.07 19.34
CA GLN A 152 16.97 24.28 18.67
C GLN A 152 15.66 24.07 17.91
N LEU A 153 15.34 22.84 17.50
CA LEU A 153 14.02 22.45 16.99
C LEU A 153 12.93 22.41 18.07
N GLY A 154 13.31 22.49 19.35
CA GLY A 154 12.43 22.29 20.50
C GLY A 154 12.17 20.82 20.82
N MET A 155 13.09 19.92 20.44
CA MET A 155 12.96 18.46 20.54
C MET A 155 14.12 17.82 21.33
N ALA A 156 14.63 18.51 22.37
CA ALA A 156 15.78 18.05 23.14
C ALA A 156 15.53 16.70 23.83
N ALA A 157 14.35 16.51 24.44
CA ALA A 157 13.97 15.25 25.08
C ALA A 157 13.86 14.11 24.06
N GLN A 158 13.19 14.36 22.95
CA GLN A 158 13.00 13.38 21.87
C GLN A 158 14.34 13.00 21.22
N ALA A 159 15.31 13.92 21.16
CA ALA A 159 16.66 13.60 20.68
C ALA A 159 17.36 12.57 21.57
N ILE A 160 17.24 12.73 22.89
CA ILE A 160 17.75 11.77 23.87
C ILE A 160 17.05 10.43 23.67
N ASP A 161 15.71 10.43 23.55
CA ASP A 161 14.94 9.20 23.35
C ASP A 161 15.32 8.48 22.05
N ILE A 162 15.45 9.20 20.93
CA ILE A 162 15.87 8.66 19.63
C ILE A 162 17.26 8.02 19.74
N VAL A 163 18.24 8.75 20.27
CA VAL A 163 19.61 8.26 20.39
C VAL A 163 19.66 7.06 21.32
N TYR A 164 18.97 7.14 22.46
CA TYR A 164 18.96 6.07 23.45
C TYR A 164 18.29 4.80 22.90
N GLN A 165 17.16 4.91 22.21
CA GLN A 165 16.45 3.76 21.64
C GLN A 165 17.21 3.11 20.48
N LEU A 166 17.79 3.93 19.62
CA LEU A 166 18.54 3.44 18.47
C LEU A 166 19.93 2.92 18.87
N ASN A 167 20.49 3.37 20.00
CA ASN A 167 21.75 2.83 20.56
C ASN A 167 21.59 1.78 21.66
N ALA A 168 20.37 1.56 22.18
CA ALA A 168 20.12 0.65 23.29
C ALA A 168 20.83 -0.70 23.06
N SER A 169 21.75 -1.02 23.98
CA SER A 169 22.42 -2.31 24.04
C SER A 169 21.51 -3.35 24.69
N GLU A 170 21.76 -4.62 24.39
CA GLU A 170 20.88 -5.77 24.65
C GLU A 170 20.38 -5.93 26.11
N ASP A 171 21.07 -5.38 27.12
CA ASP A 171 20.72 -5.48 28.55
C ASP A 171 19.89 -4.33 29.12
N SER A 172 19.46 -3.39 28.26
CA SER A 172 18.70 -2.24 28.73
C SER A 172 17.25 -2.62 29.05
N ASP A 173 16.90 -2.42 30.33
CA ASP A 173 15.66 -2.89 30.95
C ASP A 173 14.43 -2.27 30.28
N GLN A 174 13.66 -3.06 29.50
CA GLN A 174 12.50 -2.59 28.73
C GLN A 174 11.43 -1.88 29.60
N GLN A 175 11.43 -2.11 30.91
CA GLN A 175 10.54 -1.42 31.86
C GLN A 175 10.91 0.06 32.09
N VAL A 176 12.16 0.47 31.85
CA VAL A 176 12.57 1.89 31.89
C VAL A 176 11.88 2.68 30.77
N TYR A 177 11.56 2.02 29.66
CA TYR A 177 10.93 2.60 28.46
C TYR A 177 9.42 2.76 28.59
N GLN A 178 8.80 2.23 29.65
CA GLN A 178 7.36 2.38 29.92
C GLN A 178 7.02 3.66 30.71
N ARG A 179 8.02 4.32 31.33
CA ARG A 179 7.80 5.52 32.15
C ARG A 179 7.93 6.85 31.40
N GLY A 180 8.44 6.84 30.16
CA GLY A 180 8.40 7.95 29.22
C GLY A 180 7.86 7.46 27.88
N ALA A 181 6.98 8.21 27.22
CA ALA A 181 6.41 7.82 25.94
C ALA A 181 7.50 7.77 24.86
N SER A 182 8.08 6.59 24.65
CA SER A 182 8.98 6.30 23.54
C SER A 182 8.39 6.81 22.22
N PRO A 183 9.07 7.68 21.45
CA PRO A 183 8.55 8.12 20.17
C PRO A 183 8.49 6.99 19.14
N LEU A 184 9.38 5.99 19.24
CA LEU A 184 9.44 4.88 18.27
C LEU A 184 8.77 3.63 18.84
N GLU A 185 7.99 2.97 17.99
CA GLU A 185 7.60 1.58 18.22
C GLU A 185 8.79 0.69 17.87
N ALA A 186 9.03 -0.37 18.65
CA ALA A 186 10.15 -1.28 18.42
C ALA A 186 9.69 -2.75 18.42
N ILE A 187 10.28 -3.55 17.53
CA ILE A 187 10.04 -4.99 17.41
C ILE A 187 11.35 -5.72 17.25
N SER A 188 11.50 -6.82 17.99
CA SER A 188 12.67 -7.69 17.96
C SER A 188 12.43 -9.00 17.21
N PHE A 189 13.44 -9.42 16.46
CA PHE A 189 13.49 -10.70 15.75
C PHE A 189 14.67 -11.53 16.26
N GLY A 190 14.50 -12.84 16.42
CA GLY A 190 15.64 -13.74 16.60
C GLY A 190 15.27 -15.21 16.76
N ALA A 191 16.26 -16.02 17.18
CA ALA A 191 16.15 -17.48 17.20
C ALA A 191 15.31 -18.04 18.37
N ASN A 192 15.38 -17.38 19.53
CA ASN A 192 14.78 -17.86 20.78
C ASN A 192 13.57 -17.00 21.19
N GLY A 193 12.64 -17.59 21.95
CA GLY A 193 11.37 -16.97 22.38
C GLY A 193 11.44 -15.72 23.27
N ALA A 194 12.64 -15.20 23.53
CA ALA A 194 12.85 -13.89 24.16
C ALA A 194 12.63 -12.71 23.19
N ALA A 195 12.66 -12.94 21.88
CA ALA A 195 12.28 -11.92 20.89
C ALA A 195 10.77 -11.90 20.63
N ASP A 196 10.26 -10.76 20.18
CA ASP A 196 8.86 -10.59 19.78
C ASP A 196 8.49 -11.58 18.65
N ILE A 197 9.35 -11.72 17.64
CA ILE A 197 9.19 -12.64 16.50
C ILE A 197 10.34 -13.65 16.49
N THR A 198 9.97 -14.92 16.30
CA THR A 198 10.94 -16.00 16.07
C THR A 198 11.22 -16.18 14.57
N ILE A 199 12.49 -16.11 14.17
CA ILE A 199 12.96 -16.46 12.82
C ILE A 199 13.95 -17.62 12.97
N LYS A 200 13.62 -18.77 12.39
CA LYS A 200 14.41 -20.00 12.58
C LYS A 200 15.80 -19.96 11.92
N SER A 201 15.99 -19.11 10.90
CA SER A 201 17.28 -18.96 10.21
C SER A 201 18.32 -18.21 11.03
N LEU A 202 17.92 -17.48 12.08
CA LEU A 202 18.82 -16.80 13.01
C LEU A 202 19.33 -17.82 14.05
N SER A 203 20.55 -17.63 14.57
CA SER A 203 21.17 -18.57 15.52
C SER A 203 21.73 -17.88 16.77
N GLY A 204 21.68 -18.56 17.93
CA GLY A 204 22.32 -18.08 19.16
C GLY A 204 21.86 -16.69 19.60
N THR A 205 22.77 -15.71 19.53
CA THR A 205 22.55 -14.29 19.90
C THR A 205 22.15 -13.41 18.70
N ASP A 206 21.94 -14.00 17.51
CA ASP A 206 21.55 -13.23 16.33
C ASP A 206 20.18 -12.58 16.53
N ARG A 207 20.14 -11.25 16.31
CA ARG A 207 18.93 -10.44 16.45
C ARG A 207 18.83 -9.38 15.37
N LEU A 208 17.60 -9.01 15.04
CA LEU A 208 17.28 -7.79 14.30
C LEU A 208 16.32 -6.95 15.14
N LEU A 209 16.44 -5.63 15.07
CA LEU A 209 15.47 -4.70 15.64
C LEU A 209 14.86 -3.87 14.52
N ALA A 210 13.54 -3.87 14.43
CA ALA A 210 12.80 -2.93 13.60
C ALA A 210 12.23 -1.82 14.47
N PHE A 211 12.30 -0.59 13.97
CA PHE A 211 11.70 0.58 14.60
C PHE A 211 10.68 1.20 13.64
N ARG A 212 9.53 1.65 14.16
CA ARG A 212 8.51 2.33 13.38
C ARG A 212 8.14 3.68 13.97
N TYR A 213 8.03 4.65 13.09
CA TYR A 213 7.38 5.93 13.35
C TYR A 213 6.49 6.30 12.17
N HIS A 214 5.16 6.24 12.36
CA HIS A 214 4.19 6.30 11.26
C HIS A 214 4.54 5.32 10.11
N ASP A 215 4.77 5.82 8.89
CA ASP A 215 5.14 5.04 7.70
C ASP A 215 6.64 4.72 7.62
N LEU A 216 7.47 5.36 8.45
CA LEU A 216 8.91 5.12 8.45
C LEU A 216 9.19 3.85 9.24
N ILE A 217 9.86 2.90 8.60
CA ILE A 217 10.38 1.70 9.23
C ILE A 217 11.89 1.64 9.04
N LEU A 218 12.63 1.52 10.14
CA LEU A 218 14.07 1.24 10.15
C LEU A 218 14.31 -0.20 10.59
N LEU A 219 15.30 -0.84 10.00
CA LEU A 219 15.82 -2.14 10.43
C LEU A 219 17.27 -1.95 10.87
N LYS A 220 17.61 -2.47 12.05
CA LYS A 220 18.97 -2.56 12.55
C LYS A 220 19.40 -4.01 12.65
N ASN A 221 20.58 -4.31 12.11
CA ASN A 221 21.14 -5.66 12.16
C ASN A 221 22.06 -5.83 13.38
N TYR A 222 21.72 -6.71 14.32
CA TYR A 222 22.64 -7.13 15.39
C TYR A 222 23.22 -8.54 15.16
N SER A 223 22.72 -9.24 14.14
CA SER A 223 23.16 -10.58 13.77
C SER A 223 24.50 -10.56 13.05
N ALA A 224 25.24 -11.67 13.17
CA ALA A 224 26.39 -11.96 12.33
C ALA A 224 25.97 -12.54 10.97
N GLN A 225 24.68 -12.87 10.79
CA GLN A 225 24.13 -13.41 9.56
C GLN A 225 24.10 -12.37 8.43
N ALA A 226 24.21 -12.87 7.19
CA ALA A 226 24.05 -12.05 6.00
C ALA A 226 22.60 -11.57 5.89
N VAL A 227 22.37 -10.30 6.25
CA VAL A 227 21.13 -9.58 5.98
C VAL A 227 21.35 -8.74 4.73
N SER A 228 20.40 -8.75 3.80
CA SER A 228 20.44 -7.84 2.65
C SER A 228 19.11 -7.20 2.35
N VAL A 229 19.15 -5.95 1.90
CA VAL A 229 17.99 -5.15 1.49
C VAL A 229 18.28 -4.63 0.10
N ARG A 230 17.40 -4.92 -0.87
CA ARG A 230 17.61 -4.59 -2.30
C ARG A 230 18.93 -5.14 -2.88
N GLY A 231 19.35 -6.32 -2.43
CA GLY A 231 20.62 -6.94 -2.85
C GLY A 231 21.88 -6.31 -2.24
N ARG A 232 21.74 -5.35 -1.31
CA ARG A 232 22.86 -4.75 -0.59
C ARG A 232 23.01 -5.35 0.80
N PRO A 233 24.21 -5.76 1.23
CA PRO A 233 24.42 -6.31 2.57
C PRO A 233 24.25 -5.23 3.64
N LEU A 234 23.56 -5.57 4.72
CA LEU A 234 23.42 -4.75 5.93
C LEU A 234 24.36 -5.31 6.99
N ALA A 235 25.48 -4.64 7.22
CA ALA A 235 26.49 -5.05 8.20
C ALA A 235 25.94 -5.02 9.65
N ARG A 236 26.57 -5.79 10.54
CA ARG A 236 26.26 -5.78 11.97
C ARG A 236 26.47 -4.38 12.56
N GLY A 237 25.51 -3.94 13.36
CA GLY A 237 25.40 -2.58 13.89
C GLY A 237 24.77 -1.57 12.92
N GLY A 238 24.66 -1.90 11.63
CA GLY A 238 24.14 -1.02 10.60
C GLY A 238 22.62 -0.88 10.63
N PHE A 239 22.15 0.27 10.11
CA PHE A 239 20.75 0.58 9.91
C PHE A 239 20.40 0.61 8.41
N CYS A 240 19.15 0.28 8.11
CA CYS A 240 18.58 0.46 6.79
C CYS A 240 17.10 0.85 6.90
N ARG A 241 16.69 1.89 6.18
CA ARG A 241 15.27 2.19 6.00
C ARG A 241 14.63 1.19 5.04
N ILE A 242 13.46 0.69 5.43
CA ILE A 242 12.65 -0.22 4.61
C ILE A 242 11.49 0.57 4.00
N TYR A 243 11.36 0.51 2.68
CA TYR A 243 10.27 1.17 1.94
C TYR A 243 9.16 0.19 1.56
N PRO A 244 7.93 0.67 1.33
CA PRO A 244 6.85 -0.15 0.77
C PRO A 244 7.29 -0.94 -0.46
N GLY A 245 6.93 -2.22 -0.50
CA GLY A 245 7.30 -3.15 -1.58
C GLY A 245 8.69 -3.79 -1.46
N GLN A 246 9.55 -3.32 -0.55
CA GLN A 246 10.87 -3.91 -0.36
C GLN A 246 10.81 -5.22 0.43
N ARG A 247 11.79 -6.07 0.12
CA ARG A 247 12.06 -7.35 0.79
C ARG A 247 13.44 -7.29 1.43
N ILE A 248 13.53 -7.92 2.60
CA ILE A 248 14.73 -8.09 3.41
C ILE A 248 15.04 -9.59 3.38
N LEU A 249 16.24 -9.96 2.96
CA LEU A 249 16.71 -11.33 2.95
C LEU A 249 17.55 -11.57 4.21
N ILE A 250 17.24 -12.61 4.97
CA ILE A 250 17.89 -12.99 6.23
C ILE A 250 18.26 -14.47 6.11
N GLY A 251 19.41 -14.75 5.49
CA GLY A 251 19.68 -16.09 4.95
C GLY A 251 18.61 -16.47 3.92
N ASP A 252 17.93 -17.60 4.13
CA ASP A 252 16.85 -18.07 3.27
C ASP A 252 15.47 -17.49 3.62
N TYR A 253 15.37 -16.72 4.72
CA TYR A 253 14.11 -16.11 5.15
C TYR A 253 13.90 -14.76 4.46
N VAL A 254 12.67 -14.51 4.01
CA VAL A 254 12.29 -13.26 3.34
C VAL A 254 11.26 -12.52 4.19
N LEU A 255 11.65 -11.34 4.68
CA LEU A 255 10.78 -10.43 5.41
C LEU A 255 10.39 -9.26 4.50
N SER A 256 9.09 -9.02 4.30
CA SER A 256 8.63 -7.87 3.52
C SER A 256 8.31 -6.66 4.39
N PHE A 257 8.25 -5.46 3.78
CA PHE A 257 7.72 -4.27 4.44
C PHE A 257 6.32 -4.51 5.05
N GLN A 258 5.45 -5.23 4.33
CA GLN A 258 4.09 -5.51 4.80
C GLN A 258 4.07 -6.41 6.04
N ASP A 259 5.07 -7.28 6.18
CA ASP A 259 5.22 -8.13 7.36
C ASP A 259 5.63 -7.31 8.57
N LEU A 260 6.62 -6.42 8.42
CA LEU A 260 7.00 -5.48 9.47
C LEU A 260 5.81 -4.63 9.91
N ALA A 261 5.11 -4.01 8.96
CA ALA A 261 3.92 -3.21 9.27
C ALA A 261 2.87 -4.01 10.05
N THR A 262 2.64 -5.27 9.67
CA THR A 262 1.68 -6.13 10.37
C THR A 262 2.15 -6.50 11.77
N TYR A 263 3.43 -6.79 11.97
CA TYR A 263 3.94 -7.07 13.30
C TYR A 263 3.82 -5.85 14.22
N PHE A 264 4.09 -4.65 13.72
CA PHE A 264 3.86 -3.43 14.49
C PHE A 264 2.38 -3.22 14.85
N ASN A 265 1.48 -3.47 13.91
CA ASN A 265 0.04 -3.42 14.18
C ASN A 265 -0.36 -4.47 15.22
N ALA A 266 0.17 -5.70 15.11
CA ALA A 266 -0.06 -6.77 16.07
C ALA A 266 0.49 -6.42 17.46
N LYS A 267 1.65 -5.77 17.56
CA LYS A 267 2.22 -5.32 18.83
C LYS A 267 1.37 -4.25 19.52
N LYS A 268 0.74 -3.37 18.73
CA LYS A 268 -0.26 -2.41 19.22
C LYS A 268 -1.66 -3.03 19.44
N ASN A 269 -1.81 -4.33 19.16
CA ASN A 269 -3.09 -5.03 19.19
C ASN A 269 -4.18 -4.38 18.32
N VAL A 270 -3.77 -3.72 17.23
CA VAL A 270 -4.66 -3.09 16.25
C VAL A 270 -5.00 -4.13 15.18
N SER A 271 -5.94 -5.01 15.51
CA SER A 271 -6.46 -6.11 14.69
C SER A 271 -5.45 -7.20 14.29
N LEU A 272 -5.78 -8.44 14.64
CA LEU A 272 -5.01 -9.62 14.26
C LEU A 272 -5.76 -10.36 13.14
N PRO A 273 -5.13 -10.59 11.97
CA PRO A 273 -5.72 -11.44 10.95
C PRO A 273 -6.08 -12.80 11.55
N GLN A 274 -7.27 -13.29 11.21
CA GLN A 274 -7.77 -14.58 11.66
C GLN A 274 -8.34 -15.35 10.46
N ILE A 275 -8.22 -16.67 10.49
CA ILE A 275 -8.85 -17.56 9.53
C ILE A 275 -9.28 -18.85 10.22
N TYR A 276 -10.35 -19.45 9.72
CA TYR A 276 -10.85 -20.74 10.18
C TYR A 276 -10.55 -21.79 9.12
N VAL A 277 -10.32 -23.03 9.55
CA VAL A 277 -10.02 -24.15 8.66
C VAL A 277 -11.02 -25.25 8.90
N ARG A 278 -11.72 -25.66 7.84
CA ARG A 278 -12.57 -26.84 7.80
C ARG A 278 -11.75 -28.00 7.24
N VAL A 279 -11.70 -29.10 7.98
CA VAL A 279 -11.01 -30.31 7.54
C VAL A 279 -12.07 -31.38 7.34
N ASN A 280 -12.28 -31.79 6.10
CA ASN A 280 -13.21 -32.86 5.79
C ASN A 280 -12.61 -34.18 6.27
N LYS A 281 -13.33 -34.88 7.16
CA LYS A 281 -12.85 -36.13 7.77
C LYS A 281 -12.74 -37.28 6.78
N ASP A 282 -13.52 -37.21 5.69
CA ASP A 282 -13.70 -38.31 4.75
C ASP A 282 -12.86 -38.13 3.46
N SER A 283 -12.64 -36.89 3.02
CA SER A 283 -11.85 -36.59 1.81
C SER A 283 -10.44 -36.05 2.09
N ASP A 284 -10.08 -35.81 3.36
CA ASP A 284 -8.87 -35.07 3.78
C ASP A 284 -8.71 -33.70 3.08
N GLU A 285 -9.79 -33.17 2.48
CA GLU A 285 -9.82 -31.84 1.89
C GLU A 285 -9.85 -30.77 2.98
N VAL A 286 -9.07 -29.73 2.75
CA VAL A 286 -8.93 -28.60 3.65
C VAL A 286 -9.51 -27.36 2.99
N GLU A 287 -10.54 -26.80 3.60
CA GLU A 287 -11.16 -25.57 3.16
C GLU A 287 -10.92 -24.45 4.14
N LEU A 288 -10.81 -23.24 3.61
CA LEU A 288 -10.57 -22.04 4.39
C LEU A 288 -11.86 -21.26 4.53
N GLU A 289 -12.18 -20.94 5.77
CA GLU A 289 -13.39 -20.24 6.16
C GLU A 289 -13.02 -18.88 6.73
N ARG A 290 -13.76 -17.84 6.32
CA ARG A 290 -13.61 -16.48 6.85
C ARG A 290 -14.17 -16.36 8.26
N SER A 291 -15.28 -17.04 8.51
CA SER A 291 -16.00 -17.01 9.79
C SER A 291 -16.11 -18.42 10.37
N ARG A 292 -16.23 -18.48 11.69
CA ARG A 292 -16.43 -19.75 12.39
C ARG A 292 -17.78 -20.32 12.01
N THR A 293 -17.77 -21.50 11.40
CA THR A 293 -18.97 -22.31 11.18
C THR A 293 -19.06 -23.39 12.25
N ARG A 294 -20.15 -24.15 12.22
CA ARG A 294 -20.24 -25.36 13.05
C ARG A 294 -19.18 -26.37 12.62
N GLU A 295 -18.76 -26.39 11.36
CA GLU A 295 -17.83 -27.39 10.80
C GLU A 295 -16.36 -27.02 10.93
N SER A 296 -16.06 -25.76 11.27
CA SER A 296 -14.70 -25.28 11.52
C SER A 296 -13.96 -26.18 12.51
N SER A 297 -12.77 -26.60 12.11
CA SER A 297 -11.94 -27.55 12.82
C SER A 297 -10.73 -26.88 13.49
N LEU A 298 -10.16 -25.85 12.86
CA LEU A 298 -9.09 -25.02 13.43
C LEU A 298 -9.47 -23.54 13.38
N GLU A 299 -8.99 -22.79 14.36
CA GLU A 299 -8.97 -21.33 14.41
C GLU A 299 -7.50 -20.89 14.42
N VAL A 300 -7.09 -20.07 13.46
CA VAL A 300 -5.70 -19.60 13.34
C VAL A 300 -5.68 -18.07 13.42
N THR A 301 -4.96 -17.54 14.39
CA THR A 301 -4.82 -16.09 14.64
C THR A 301 -3.36 -15.67 14.46
N PHE A 302 -3.14 -14.59 13.70
CA PHE A 302 -1.81 -14.13 13.31
C PHE A 302 -1.42 -12.84 14.05
N GLY A 303 -0.72 -12.98 15.17
CA GLY A 303 -0.11 -11.86 15.91
C GLY A 303 1.40 -11.76 15.70
N LEU A 304 2.12 -11.36 16.75
CA LEU A 304 3.58 -11.51 16.83
C LEU A 304 3.99 -12.99 16.74
N LYS A 305 3.10 -13.86 17.20
CA LYS A 305 3.18 -15.31 17.05
C LYS A 305 1.89 -15.83 16.44
N VAL A 306 1.97 -16.99 15.79
CA VAL A 306 0.78 -17.66 15.24
C VAL A 306 0.17 -18.52 16.33
N GLN A 307 -1.11 -18.33 16.61
CA GLN A 307 -1.87 -19.14 17.55
C GLN A 307 -2.79 -20.05 16.75
N VAL A 308 -2.61 -21.36 16.88
CA VAL A 308 -3.47 -22.38 16.25
C VAL A 308 -4.26 -23.07 17.33
N LYS A 309 -5.57 -22.86 17.34
CA LYS A 309 -6.51 -23.50 18.27
C LYS A 309 -7.33 -24.55 17.54
N ALA A 310 -7.25 -25.78 18.00
CA ALA A 310 -8.08 -26.87 17.52
C ALA A 310 -9.48 -26.75 18.14
N LEU A 311 -10.49 -26.48 17.31
CA LEU A 311 -11.89 -26.42 17.72
C LEU A 311 -12.50 -27.83 17.83
N ARG A 312 -11.89 -28.79 17.14
CA ARG A 312 -12.28 -30.20 17.06
C ARG A 312 -11.04 -31.07 17.01
N ASP A 313 -11.22 -32.38 17.14
CA ASP A 313 -10.14 -33.33 16.88
C ASP A 313 -9.78 -33.33 15.40
N VAL A 314 -8.53 -33.00 15.09
CA VAL A 314 -7.98 -32.98 13.73
C VAL A 314 -6.81 -33.96 13.66
N ARG A 315 -6.77 -34.78 12.62
CA ARG A 315 -5.64 -35.67 12.32
C ARG A 315 -4.48 -34.86 11.72
N ALA A 316 -3.92 -33.95 12.52
CA ALA A 316 -2.82 -33.09 12.13
C ALA A 316 -1.90 -32.81 13.32
N LYS A 317 -0.69 -32.36 13.01
CA LYS A 317 0.31 -31.93 13.98
C LYS A 317 0.86 -30.56 13.61
N LEU A 318 1.23 -29.80 14.63
CA LEU A 318 1.99 -28.57 14.53
C LEU A 318 3.13 -28.63 15.54
N ASN A 319 4.37 -28.45 15.09
CA ASN A 319 5.57 -28.56 15.94
C ASN A 319 5.61 -29.87 16.76
N GLY A 320 5.17 -30.98 16.15
CA GLY A 320 5.09 -32.29 16.79
C GLY A 320 3.88 -32.50 17.72
N VAL A 321 3.16 -31.44 18.08
CA VAL A 321 1.96 -31.50 18.94
C VAL A 321 0.74 -31.90 18.12
N ARG A 322 -0.01 -32.92 18.56
CA ARG A 322 -1.25 -33.35 17.91
C ARG A 322 -2.40 -32.37 18.20
N LEU A 323 -3.13 -31.97 17.18
CA LEU A 323 -4.24 -31.01 17.27
C LEU A 323 -5.55 -31.68 17.70
N LYS A 324 -5.66 -32.02 19.00
CA LYS A 324 -6.91 -32.48 19.61
C LYS A 324 -7.81 -31.30 19.99
N ALA A 325 -9.12 -31.50 20.12
CA ALA A 325 -10.07 -30.46 20.50
C ALA A 325 -9.59 -29.69 21.75
N ASN A 326 -9.68 -28.36 21.68
CA ASN A 326 -9.19 -27.38 22.65
C ASN A 326 -7.67 -27.28 22.83
N THR A 327 -6.88 -28.03 22.06
CA THR A 327 -5.42 -27.83 22.02
C THR A 327 -5.12 -26.48 21.39
N GLN A 328 -4.26 -25.70 22.02
CA GLN A 328 -3.72 -24.47 21.47
C GLN A 328 -2.21 -24.60 21.34
N VAL A 329 -1.68 -24.32 20.16
CA VAL A 329 -0.25 -24.40 19.85
C VAL A 329 0.21 -23.05 19.34
N GLU A 330 1.29 -22.56 19.93
CA GLU A 330 1.99 -21.38 19.47
C GLU A 330 3.06 -21.78 18.45
N ALA A 331 3.15 -21.00 17.38
CA ALA A 331 4.02 -21.28 16.24
C ALA A 331 4.62 -19.98 15.67
N SER A 332 5.72 -20.13 14.92
CA SER A 332 6.21 -19.08 14.02
C SER A 332 5.56 -19.23 12.64
N LEU A 333 5.70 -18.22 11.78
CA LEU A 333 5.18 -18.30 10.41
C LEU A 333 5.92 -19.29 9.52
N ASP A 334 7.11 -19.73 9.94
CA ASP A 334 7.90 -20.76 9.25
C ASP A 334 7.42 -22.17 9.59
N ASP A 335 6.49 -22.30 10.54
CA ASP A 335 5.89 -23.58 10.88
C ASP A 335 4.80 -23.96 9.87
N ARG A 336 4.54 -25.27 9.81
CA ARG A 336 3.53 -25.87 8.94
C ARG A 336 2.63 -26.76 9.77
N ILE A 337 1.34 -26.76 9.43
CA ILE A 337 0.42 -27.78 9.92
C ILE A 337 0.57 -28.99 8.99
N VAL A 338 0.96 -30.13 9.56
CA VAL A 338 1.17 -31.39 8.84
C VAL A 338 -0.02 -32.31 9.09
N PHE A 339 -0.78 -32.62 8.05
CA PHE A 339 -1.92 -33.52 8.09
C PHE A 339 -1.48 -34.99 7.98
N TYR A 340 -2.38 -35.92 8.32
CA TYR A 340 -2.06 -37.35 8.34
C TYR A 340 -1.68 -37.94 6.97
N ASN A 341 -2.17 -37.34 5.88
CA ASN A 341 -1.83 -37.70 4.50
C ASN A 341 -0.52 -37.05 4.00
N ASP A 342 0.32 -36.55 4.91
CA ASP A 342 1.55 -35.80 4.64
C ASP A 342 1.37 -34.51 3.83
N THR A 343 0.13 -34.04 3.65
CA THR A 343 -0.11 -32.69 3.12
C THR A 343 0.28 -31.66 4.17
N GLU A 344 0.93 -30.59 3.71
CA GLU A 344 1.39 -29.50 4.54
C GLU A 344 0.62 -28.23 4.23
N MET A 345 0.37 -27.45 5.27
CA MET A 345 -0.26 -26.14 5.15
C MET A 345 0.64 -25.09 5.78
N ASP A 346 1.22 -24.25 4.93
CA ASP A 346 2.10 -23.15 5.32
C ASP A 346 1.32 -22.05 6.07
N LEU A 347 1.77 -21.72 7.29
CA LEU A 347 1.16 -20.64 8.08
C LEU A 347 1.36 -19.26 7.45
N SER A 348 2.46 -19.06 6.72
CA SER A 348 2.72 -17.84 5.94
C SER A 348 1.66 -17.62 4.85
N ASP A 349 1.28 -18.68 4.14
CA ASP A 349 0.24 -18.67 3.11
C ASP A 349 -1.15 -18.48 3.73
N LEU A 350 -1.44 -19.13 4.87
CA LEU A 350 -2.68 -18.88 5.59
C LEU A 350 -2.80 -17.42 6.03
N ARG A 351 -1.73 -16.80 6.53
CA ARG A 351 -1.74 -15.37 6.88
C ARG A 351 -2.02 -14.50 5.66
N ARG A 352 -1.40 -14.81 4.51
CA ARG A 352 -1.67 -14.10 3.24
C ARG A 352 -3.14 -14.22 2.84
N ARG A 353 -3.73 -15.40 2.99
CA ARG A 353 -5.15 -15.66 2.71
C ARG A 353 -6.07 -14.96 3.72
N ALA A 354 -5.76 -15.02 5.02
CA ALA A 354 -6.50 -14.33 6.08
C ALA A 354 -6.60 -12.82 5.80
N ARG A 355 -5.47 -12.18 5.45
CA ARG A 355 -5.45 -10.76 5.05
C ARG A 355 -6.30 -10.46 3.80
N ALA A 356 -6.37 -11.39 2.86
CA ALA A 356 -7.18 -11.23 1.66
C ALA A 356 -8.69 -11.34 1.96
N LEU A 357 -9.09 -12.02 3.03
CA LEU A 357 -10.50 -12.18 3.40
C LEU A 357 -11.09 -10.96 4.14
N GLY A 358 -10.25 -9.97 4.48
CA GLY A 358 -10.65 -8.81 5.30
C GLY A 358 -10.59 -9.11 6.80
N GLY A 359 -10.64 -8.06 7.62
CA GLY A 359 -10.59 -8.20 9.08
C GLY A 359 -11.94 -8.52 9.73
N ARG A 360 -11.94 -9.30 10.81
CA ARG A 360 -13.06 -9.41 11.75
C ARG A 360 -12.61 -8.83 13.08
N PHE A 361 -13.32 -7.82 13.56
CA PHE A 361 -12.93 -7.00 14.70
C PHE A 361 -13.92 -7.23 15.85
N GLN A 362 -13.44 -7.84 16.92
CA GLN A 362 -14.24 -8.03 18.14
C GLN A 362 -14.21 -6.74 18.96
N LEU A 363 -15.39 -6.18 19.21
CA LEU A 363 -15.57 -4.97 20.02
C LEU A 363 -15.56 -5.33 21.51
N LYS A 364 -14.75 -4.62 22.29
CA LYS A 364 -14.67 -4.77 23.74
C LYS A 364 -15.93 -4.21 24.40
N ALA A 365 -16.47 -4.93 25.38
CA ALA A 365 -17.61 -4.51 26.17
C ALA A 365 -17.39 -3.16 26.88
N SER A 366 -16.14 -2.87 27.24
CA SER A 366 -15.73 -1.66 27.96
C SER A 366 -15.44 -0.45 27.05
N LYS A 367 -15.44 -0.63 25.72
CA LYS A 367 -15.12 0.43 24.75
C LYS A 367 -16.33 0.67 23.86
N SER A 368 -16.79 1.92 23.80
CA SER A 368 -17.97 2.33 23.04
C SER A 368 -17.64 3.14 21.81
N GLU A 369 -16.38 3.49 21.56
CA GLU A 369 -15.95 4.29 20.42
C GLU A 369 -14.71 3.67 19.78
N TYR A 370 -14.71 3.56 18.46
CA TYR A 370 -13.64 2.95 17.69
C TYR A 370 -13.25 3.88 16.55
N LEU A 371 -11.95 4.16 16.43
CA LEU A 371 -11.42 4.73 15.19
C LEU A 371 -11.26 3.62 14.16
N VAL A 372 -11.58 3.96 12.90
CA VAL A 372 -11.48 3.04 11.77
C VAL A 372 -10.68 3.71 10.67
N SER A 373 -9.52 3.16 10.34
CA SER A 373 -8.64 3.77 9.33
C SER A 373 -7.83 2.72 8.59
N ASN A 374 -7.40 3.04 7.37
CA ASN A 374 -6.34 2.29 6.67
C ASN A 374 -4.93 2.82 6.98
N ASN A 375 -4.81 3.84 7.83
CA ASN A 375 -3.56 4.38 8.34
C ASN A 375 -3.38 3.97 9.81
N PRO A 376 -2.50 3.01 10.13
CA PRO A 376 -2.33 2.50 11.49
C PRO A 376 -1.74 3.53 12.46
N SER A 377 -1.17 4.62 11.96
CA SER A 377 -0.57 5.64 12.81
C SER A 377 -1.58 6.60 13.44
N LEU A 378 -2.83 6.55 12.99
CA LEU A 378 -3.97 7.29 13.56
C LEU A 378 -4.77 6.47 14.57
N LEU A 379 -4.37 5.21 14.80
CA LEU A 379 -5.15 4.24 15.57
C LEU A 379 -4.47 3.92 16.90
N GLU A 380 -5.28 3.75 17.94
CA GLU A 380 -4.89 3.31 19.27
C GLU A 380 -5.21 1.82 19.50
N GLU A 381 -4.91 1.29 20.68
CA GLU A 381 -5.22 -0.10 21.03
C GLU A 381 -6.71 -0.41 20.82
N ASP A 382 -6.98 -1.58 20.23
CA ASP A 382 -8.32 -2.09 19.90
C ASP A 382 -9.10 -1.28 18.85
N ASP A 383 -8.50 -0.29 18.21
CA ASP A 383 -9.10 0.34 17.04
C ASP A 383 -9.04 -0.55 15.79
N ILE A 384 -9.80 -0.17 14.76
CA ILE A 384 -10.05 -0.98 13.59
C ILE A 384 -9.14 -0.53 12.44
N LEU A 385 -8.11 -1.32 12.17
CA LEU A 385 -7.29 -1.15 10.97
C LEU A 385 -7.94 -1.83 9.77
N LEU A 386 -8.33 -1.02 8.79
CA LEU A 386 -8.83 -1.48 7.50
C LEU A 386 -7.71 -2.12 6.67
N SER A 387 -8.08 -3.14 5.91
CA SER A 387 -7.21 -3.68 4.88
C SER A 387 -6.89 -2.61 3.82
N PRO A 388 -5.67 -2.57 3.25
CA PRO A 388 -5.32 -1.60 2.22
C PRO A 388 -6.27 -1.69 1.02
N GLY A 389 -6.95 -0.60 0.66
CA GLY A 389 -7.95 -0.51 -0.40
C GLY A 389 -7.65 0.54 -1.47
N THR A 390 -8.59 0.75 -2.39
CA THR A 390 -8.46 1.76 -3.47
C THR A 390 -9.10 3.09 -3.07
N ALA A 391 -9.72 3.16 -1.89
CA ALA A 391 -10.48 4.29 -1.39
C ALA A 391 -9.65 5.56 -1.16
N GLY A 392 -8.33 5.48 -1.13
CA GLY A 392 -7.47 6.57 -0.66
C GLY A 392 -7.40 6.58 0.86
N ASP A 393 -7.06 7.72 1.47
CA ASP A 393 -6.99 7.84 2.93
C ASP A 393 -8.42 7.84 3.53
N VAL A 394 -8.60 7.08 4.61
CA VAL A 394 -9.90 6.93 5.30
C VAL A 394 -9.68 6.98 6.81
N LEU A 395 -10.46 7.81 7.51
CA LEU A 395 -10.58 7.86 8.95
C LEU A 395 -12.06 8.06 9.33
N LEU A 396 -12.62 7.08 10.03
CA LEU A 396 -13.97 7.09 10.54
C LEU A 396 -13.94 6.93 12.05
N LYS A 397 -15.02 7.36 12.71
CA LYS A 397 -15.32 7.02 14.09
C LYS A 397 -16.64 6.28 14.14
N ILE A 398 -16.67 5.13 14.81
CA ILE A 398 -17.90 4.36 15.05
C ILE A 398 -18.15 4.32 16.56
N SER A 399 -19.22 4.98 16.99
CA SER A 399 -19.70 4.92 18.36
C SER A 399 -20.79 3.83 18.48
N CYS A 400 -20.77 3.03 19.54
CA CYS A 400 -21.62 1.86 19.74
C CYS A 400 -22.41 1.96 21.06
N ASP A 401 -23.70 1.67 21.01
CA ASP A 401 -24.56 1.45 22.18
C ASP A 401 -25.01 -0.02 22.16
N TYR A 402 -24.32 -0.87 22.93
CA TYR A 402 -24.54 -2.32 22.91
C TYR A 402 -25.87 -2.75 23.54
N ASP A 403 -26.42 -1.96 24.46
CA ASP A 403 -27.70 -2.25 25.10
C ASP A 403 -28.84 -2.05 24.10
N LYS A 404 -28.75 -0.99 23.29
CA LYS A 404 -29.70 -0.71 22.22
C LYS A 404 -29.37 -1.42 20.89
N ARG A 405 -28.19 -2.03 20.77
CA ARG A 405 -27.68 -2.67 19.54
C ARG A 405 -27.67 -1.73 18.34
N VAL A 406 -27.21 -0.51 18.55
CA VAL A 406 -27.11 0.52 17.51
C VAL A 406 -25.75 1.19 17.56
N GLY A 407 -25.40 1.90 16.49
CA GLY A 407 -24.20 2.71 16.43
C GLY A 407 -24.43 4.05 15.73
N LEU A 408 -23.37 4.84 15.71
CA LEU A 408 -23.29 6.09 14.99
C LEU A 408 -21.96 6.11 14.23
N LEU A 409 -22.04 6.24 12.91
CA LEU A 409 -20.89 6.51 12.05
C LEU A 409 -20.64 8.01 12.00
N GLU A 410 -19.38 8.41 12.14
CA GLU A 410 -18.86 9.73 11.83
C GLU A 410 -17.70 9.62 10.83
N VAL A 411 -17.76 10.41 9.75
CA VAL A 411 -16.71 10.47 8.72
C VAL A 411 -15.80 11.64 9.04
N LEU A 412 -14.59 11.35 9.53
CA LEU A 412 -13.59 12.35 9.88
C LEU A 412 -12.75 12.75 8.67
N GLU A 413 -12.32 11.77 7.87
CA GLU A 413 -11.59 11.95 6.62
C GLU A 413 -11.91 10.81 5.65
N ALA A 414 -12.20 11.12 4.39
CA ALA A 414 -12.36 10.11 3.35
C ALA A 414 -12.16 10.70 1.95
N ASP A 415 -11.32 10.08 1.14
CA ASP A 415 -11.13 10.43 -0.27
C ASP A 415 -12.32 9.99 -1.15
N ARG A 416 -13.07 8.96 -0.73
CA ARG A 416 -14.31 8.50 -1.38
C ARG A 416 -15.54 8.72 -0.49
N PRO A 417 -16.74 8.94 -1.10
CA PRO A 417 -17.98 8.98 -0.33
C PRO A 417 -18.19 7.64 0.40
N ILE A 418 -18.28 7.73 1.73
CA ILE A 418 -18.67 6.61 2.57
C ILE A 418 -20.17 6.44 2.44
N MET A 419 -20.66 5.22 2.24
CA MET A 419 -22.09 4.95 2.14
C MET A 419 -22.56 4.08 3.29
N VAL A 420 -23.77 4.31 3.77
CA VAL A 420 -24.52 3.36 4.61
C VAL A 420 -25.73 2.92 3.79
N GLY A 421 -25.75 1.65 3.40
CA GLY A 421 -26.63 1.18 2.32
C GLY A 421 -26.35 1.95 1.01
N ASP A 422 -27.40 2.56 0.44
CA ASP A 422 -27.33 3.37 -0.78
C ASP A 422 -27.12 4.88 -0.53
N LEU A 423 -27.01 5.30 0.73
CA LEU A 423 -26.94 6.71 1.09
C LEU A 423 -25.50 7.17 1.37
N ALA A 424 -25.07 8.23 0.70
CA ALA A 424 -23.76 8.84 0.94
C ALA A 424 -23.76 9.66 2.24
N VAL A 425 -22.87 9.30 3.16
CA VAL A 425 -22.69 9.94 4.46
C VAL A 425 -21.73 11.11 4.30
N ARG A 426 -22.19 12.32 4.65
CA ARG A 426 -21.36 13.54 4.57
C ARG A 426 -20.64 13.88 5.86
N THR A 427 -21.19 13.46 7.00
CA THR A 427 -20.68 13.84 8.33
C THR A 427 -20.97 12.72 9.30
N THR A 428 -22.26 12.42 9.54
CA THR A 428 -22.67 11.32 10.41
C THR A 428 -23.85 10.55 9.84
N ALA A 429 -24.00 9.29 10.24
CA ALA A 429 -25.15 8.46 9.94
C ALA A 429 -25.43 7.47 11.07
N PRO A 430 -26.69 7.26 11.48
CA PRO A 430 -27.04 6.20 12.41
C PRO A 430 -26.78 4.82 11.77
N LEU A 431 -26.40 3.86 12.60
CA LEU A 431 -26.22 2.46 12.21
C LEU A 431 -27.14 1.58 13.04
N SER A 432 -27.82 0.67 12.37
CA SER A 432 -28.57 -0.42 12.98
C SER A 432 -27.71 -1.70 13.01
N ASP A 433 -28.10 -2.64 13.86
CA ASP A 433 -27.52 -3.98 13.87
C ASP A 433 -27.66 -4.65 12.49
N GLY A 434 -26.55 -5.12 11.93
CA GLY A 434 -26.44 -5.70 10.60
C GLY A 434 -26.11 -4.73 9.47
N ASP A 435 -26.08 -3.41 9.71
CA ASP A 435 -25.83 -2.42 8.66
C ASP A 435 -24.43 -2.55 8.04
N THR A 436 -24.35 -2.22 6.74
CA THR A 436 -23.09 -2.19 5.99
C THR A 436 -22.67 -0.78 5.64
N ILE A 437 -21.42 -0.44 5.97
CA ILE A 437 -20.74 0.79 5.59
C ILE A 437 -19.86 0.48 4.37
N ARG A 438 -20.16 1.03 3.20
CA ARG A 438 -19.31 0.89 2.01
C ARG A 438 -18.22 1.95 2.04
N ILE A 439 -16.98 1.52 2.21
CA ILE A 439 -15.77 2.36 2.18
C ILE A 439 -15.29 2.53 0.74
N ASP A 440 -15.31 1.43 -0.02
CA ASP A 440 -14.82 1.39 -1.39
C ASP A 440 -15.69 0.50 -2.27
N VAL A 441 -15.37 0.46 -3.56
CA VAL A 441 -15.93 -0.53 -4.46
C VAL A 441 -15.44 -1.90 -4.04
N GLY A 442 -16.36 -2.70 -3.51
CA GLY A 442 -16.05 -4.02 -3.00
C GLY A 442 -15.34 -4.01 -1.65
N GLN A 443 -15.38 -2.93 -0.88
CA GLN A 443 -14.89 -2.92 0.51
C GLN A 443 -15.98 -2.36 1.43
N PHE A 444 -16.40 -3.19 2.38
CA PHE A 444 -17.53 -2.91 3.26
C PHE A 444 -17.15 -3.20 4.71
N LEU A 445 -17.76 -2.51 5.65
CA LEU A 445 -17.80 -2.90 7.06
C LEU A 445 -19.22 -3.28 7.42
N ARG A 446 -19.43 -4.53 7.78
CA ARG A 446 -20.67 -5.00 8.35
C ARG A 446 -20.62 -4.82 9.86
N CYS A 447 -21.59 -4.14 10.44
CA CYS A 447 -21.67 -3.88 11.88
C CYS A 447 -22.68 -4.83 12.51
N ASP A 448 -22.23 -5.73 13.38
CA ASP A 448 -23.07 -6.62 14.19
C ASP A 448 -22.87 -6.26 15.67
N PHE A 449 -23.64 -5.28 16.13
CA PHE A 449 -23.57 -4.78 17.51
C PHE A 449 -24.07 -5.81 18.51
N SER A 450 -24.96 -6.73 18.11
CA SER A 450 -25.48 -7.80 18.96
C SER A 450 -24.40 -8.79 19.38
N GLU A 451 -23.55 -9.19 18.44
CA GLU A 451 -22.40 -10.06 18.67
C GLU A 451 -21.12 -9.27 18.99
N ARG A 452 -21.22 -7.93 19.04
CA ARG A 452 -20.12 -6.99 19.26
C ARG A 452 -18.99 -7.19 18.26
N ILE A 453 -19.33 -7.27 16.99
CA ILE A 453 -18.39 -7.50 15.89
C ILE A 453 -18.57 -6.43 14.82
N ILE A 454 -17.45 -5.93 14.29
CA ILE A 454 -17.44 -5.29 12.99
C ILE A 454 -16.65 -6.21 12.05
N GLU A 455 -17.14 -6.45 10.84
CA GLU A 455 -16.51 -7.33 9.87
C GLU A 455 -16.21 -6.56 8.58
N GLU A 456 -14.94 -6.47 8.21
CA GLU A 456 -14.53 -5.92 6.92
C GLU A 456 -14.67 -6.97 5.82
N GLU A 457 -15.58 -6.75 4.89
CA GLU A 457 -15.81 -7.58 3.73
C GLU A 457 -15.12 -7.01 2.51
N ARG A 458 -14.46 -7.88 1.74
CA ARG A 458 -13.85 -7.53 0.46
C ARG A 458 -14.43 -8.37 -0.67
N ASN A 459 -15.08 -7.74 -1.64
CA ASN A 459 -15.40 -8.35 -2.92
C ASN A 459 -14.13 -8.32 -3.79
N ILE A 460 -13.31 -9.35 -3.57
CA ILE A 460 -12.16 -9.66 -4.40
C ILE A 460 -12.58 -10.71 -5.41
N ILE A 461 -12.15 -10.59 -6.67
CA ILE A 461 -12.32 -11.66 -7.65
C ILE A 461 -11.43 -12.84 -7.27
N ARG A 462 -12.06 -13.95 -6.87
CA ARG A 462 -11.46 -15.21 -6.46
C ARG A 462 -11.47 -16.24 -7.57
N THR A 463 -12.51 -16.25 -8.38
CA THR A 463 -12.64 -17.14 -9.53
C THR A 463 -12.96 -16.34 -10.78
N LEU A 464 -12.35 -16.76 -11.89
CA LEU A 464 -12.74 -16.39 -13.24
C LEU A 464 -13.07 -17.68 -13.98
N GLU A 465 -14.23 -17.76 -14.59
CA GLU A 465 -14.65 -18.93 -15.35
C GLU A 465 -15.15 -18.49 -16.73
N VAL A 466 -14.84 -19.28 -17.74
CA VAL A 466 -15.45 -19.20 -19.07
C VAL A 466 -16.21 -20.49 -19.28
N VAL A 467 -17.49 -20.39 -19.63
CA VAL A 467 -18.37 -21.52 -19.89
C VAL A 467 -18.83 -21.45 -21.33
N ASP A 468 -18.41 -22.41 -22.15
CA ASP A 468 -18.75 -22.53 -23.57
C ASP A 468 -18.56 -21.21 -24.35
N GLY A 469 -17.43 -20.54 -24.13
CA GLY A 469 -17.10 -19.24 -24.72
C GLY A 469 -16.93 -19.36 -26.23
N ASN A 470 -17.86 -18.76 -26.97
CA ASN A 470 -17.84 -18.68 -28.43
C ASN A 470 -17.85 -17.22 -28.87
N HIS A 471 -17.11 -16.89 -29.92
CA HIS A 471 -17.16 -15.56 -30.53
C HIS A 471 -16.98 -15.65 -32.04
N ARG A 472 -17.87 -14.96 -32.76
CA ARG A 472 -17.84 -14.84 -34.22
C ARG A 472 -17.90 -13.37 -34.62
N PHE A 473 -16.99 -12.95 -35.49
CA PHE A 473 -17.01 -11.59 -36.03
C PHE A 473 -18.12 -11.42 -37.08
N SER A 474 -18.47 -10.18 -37.39
CA SER A 474 -19.55 -9.85 -38.34
C SER A 474 -19.31 -10.36 -39.77
N ASN A 475 -18.05 -10.61 -40.14
CA ASN A 475 -17.67 -11.26 -41.40
C ASN A 475 -17.81 -12.80 -41.39
N SER A 476 -18.40 -13.36 -40.33
CA SER A 476 -18.59 -14.79 -40.08
C SER A 476 -17.35 -15.59 -39.70
N ASP A 477 -16.20 -14.96 -39.45
CA ASP A 477 -15.01 -15.66 -38.96
C ASP A 477 -15.20 -16.12 -37.50
N ILE A 478 -14.99 -17.41 -37.26
CA ILE A 478 -14.98 -17.99 -35.91
C ILE A 478 -13.67 -17.60 -35.26
N ALA A 479 -13.75 -16.83 -34.17
CA ALA A 479 -12.58 -16.39 -33.43
C ALA A 479 -12.36 -17.21 -32.16
N LEU A 480 -13.44 -17.70 -31.55
CA LEU A 480 -13.44 -18.61 -30.39
C LEU A 480 -14.55 -19.63 -30.56
N GLU A 481 -14.27 -20.89 -30.25
CA GLU A 481 -15.21 -22.01 -30.38
C GLU A 481 -15.13 -22.90 -29.13
N GLY A 482 -16.21 -22.97 -28.36
CA GLY A 482 -16.36 -23.89 -27.23
C GLY A 482 -15.34 -23.76 -26.09
N ILE A 483 -14.77 -22.58 -25.86
CA ILE A 483 -13.71 -22.42 -24.86
C ILE A 483 -14.29 -22.50 -23.44
N SER A 484 -13.82 -23.44 -22.63
CA SER A 484 -14.22 -23.55 -21.22
C SER A 484 -13.02 -23.77 -20.31
N PHE A 485 -12.89 -22.95 -19.27
CA PHE A 485 -11.86 -23.10 -18.23
C PHE A 485 -12.22 -22.27 -17.00
N ALA A 486 -11.64 -22.62 -15.85
CA ALA A 486 -11.74 -21.86 -14.61
C ALA A 486 -10.35 -21.56 -14.06
N LEU A 487 -10.20 -20.36 -13.49
CA LEU A 487 -8.98 -19.84 -12.87
C LEU A 487 -9.29 -19.44 -11.43
N ASN A 488 -8.40 -19.79 -10.52
CA ASN A 488 -8.44 -19.33 -9.14
C ASN A 488 -7.44 -18.18 -8.92
N ARG A 489 -7.77 -17.30 -7.96
CA ARG A 489 -6.90 -16.19 -7.58
C ARG A 489 -5.53 -16.68 -7.14
N GLY A 490 -4.50 -16.07 -7.72
CA GLY A 490 -3.10 -16.40 -7.47
C GLY A 490 -2.50 -17.34 -8.51
N GLU A 491 -3.32 -17.94 -9.38
CA GLU A 491 -2.83 -18.69 -10.52
C GLU A 491 -2.32 -17.75 -11.61
N MET A 492 -1.22 -18.14 -12.25
CA MET A 492 -0.69 -17.52 -13.46
C MET A 492 -0.89 -18.50 -14.61
N VAL A 493 -1.66 -18.10 -15.62
CA VAL A 493 -1.96 -18.94 -16.77
C VAL A 493 -1.43 -18.31 -18.04
N CYS A 494 -0.75 -19.13 -18.85
CA CYS A 494 -0.24 -18.75 -20.16
C CYS A 494 -1.11 -19.36 -21.24
N VAL A 495 -1.72 -18.51 -22.08
CA VAL A 495 -2.46 -18.94 -23.27
C VAL A 495 -1.50 -18.99 -24.46
N MET A 496 -1.22 -20.19 -24.97
CA MET A 496 -0.29 -20.41 -26.07
C MET A 496 -1.02 -20.89 -27.33
N GLY A 497 -0.55 -20.46 -28.50
CA GLY A 497 -1.13 -20.85 -29.78
C GLY A 497 -0.55 -20.04 -30.94
N ALA A 498 -0.70 -20.56 -32.16
CA ALA A 498 -0.21 -19.90 -33.37
C ALA A 498 -0.78 -18.48 -33.54
N SER A 499 -0.13 -17.64 -34.36
CA SER A 499 -0.69 -16.34 -34.73
C SER A 499 -2.06 -16.53 -35.40
N GLY A 500 -3.05 -15.71 -35.03
CA GLY A 500 -4.43 -15.82 -35.52
C GLY A 500 -5.32 -16.86 -34.82
N SER A 501 -4.81 -17.62 -33.83
CA SER A 501 -5.62 -18.61 -33.09
C SER A 501 -6.69 -18.05 -32.14
N GLY A 502 -6.90 -16.73 -32.11
CA GLY A 502 -7.93 -16.10 -31.27
C GLY A 502 -7.47 -15.69 -29.86
N LYS A 503 -6.18 -15.79 -29.51
CA LYS A 503 -5.64 -15.42 -28.18
C LYS A 503 -6.06 -14.01 -27.73
N SER A 504 -5.76 -12.98 -28.54
CA SER A 504 -6.13 -11.60 -28.22
C SER A 504 -7.66 -11.41 -28.17
N THR A 505 -8.42 -12.16 -28.98
CA THR A 505 -9.89 -12.18 -28.91
C THR A 505 -10.37 -12.73 -27.56
N LEU A 506 -9.80 -13.84 -27.10
CA LEU A 506 -10.08 -14.39 -25.77
C LEU A 506 -9.75 -13.36 -24.68
N MET A 507 -8.59 -12.73 -24.73
CA MET A 507 -8.21 -11.72 -23.73
C MET A 507 -9.18 -10.53 -23.71
N ARG A 508 -9.69 -10.07 -24.87
CA ARG A 508 -10.72 -9.02 -24.95
C ARG A 508 -12.07 -9.46 -24.38
N VAL A 509 -12.44 -10.73 -24.59
CA VAL A 509 -13.65 -11.34 -24.02
C VAL A 509 -13.55 -11.39 -22.49
N LEU A 510 -12.41 -11.81 -21.95
CA LEU A 510 -12.15 -11.82 -20.51
C LEU A 510 -12.08 -10.40 -19.92
N GLY A 511 -11.55 -9.44 -20.69
CA GLY A 511 -11.42 -8.05 -20.29
C GLY A 511 -12.73 -7.24 -20.30
N GLY A 512 -13.85 -7.84 -20.68
CA GLY A 512 -15.13 -7.15 -20.81
C GLY A 512 -15.19 -6.16 -21.99
N GLN A 513 -14.27 -6.28 -22.95
CA GLN A 513 -14.18 -5.40 -24.13
C GLN A 513 -14.94 -5.95 -25.33
N LEU A 514 -15.21 -7.27 -25.35
CA LEU A 514 -15.81 -7.96 -26.48
C LEU A 514 -16.76 -9.06 -26.01
N GLN A 515 -18.06 -8.83 -26.09
CA GLN A 515 -19.04 -9.81 -25.62
C GLN A 515 -18.97 -11.11 -26.44
N PRO A 516 -18.95 -12.30 -25.79
CA PRO A 516 -19.04 -13.56 -26.49
C PRO A 516 -20.40 -13.66 -27.21
N THR A 517 -20.43 -14.33 -28.37
CA THR A 517 -21.68 -14.56 -29.11
C THR A 517 -22.52 -15.65 -28.49
N ARG A 518 -21.90 -16.63 -27.81
CA ARG A 518 -22.52 -17.63 -26.95
C ARG A 518 -21.58 -17.98 -25.80
N GLY A 519 -22.14 -18.52 -24.72
CA GLY A 519 -21.43 -18.81 -23.49
C GLY A 519 -21.29 -17.58 -22.59
N GLU A 520 -20.63 -17.78 -21.47
CA GLU A 520 -20.55 -16.79 -20.39
C GLU A 520 -19.13 -16.66 -19.85
N VAL A 521 -18.82 -15.46 -19.36
CA VAL A 521 -17.65 -15.20 -18.52
C VAL A 521 -18.17 -14.88 -17.13
N LEU A 522 -17.77 -15.65 -16.13
CA LEU A 522 -18.21 -15.50 -14.75
C LEU A 522 -17.05 -15.01 -13.88
N LEU A 523 -17.27 -14.00 -13.06
CA LEU A 523 -16.36 -13.61 -11.98
C LEU A 523 -17.03 -13.91 -10.64
N ASN A 524 -16.44 -14.77 -9.81
CA ASN A 524 -17.10 -15.27 -8.59
C ASN A 524 -18.50 -15.86 -8.83
N GLY A 525 -18.70 -16.53 -9.97
CA GLY A 525 -20.00 -17.08 -10.38
C GLY A 525 -21.02 -16.03 -10.86
N GLN A 526 -20.66 -14.73 -10.90
CA GLN A 526 -21.51 -13.68 -11.45
C GLN A 526 -21.19 -13.43 -12.93
N PRO A 527 -22.19 -13.38 -13.83
CA PRO A 527 -21.96 -13.07 -15.24
C PRO A 527 -21.36 -11.68 -15.43
N LEU A 528 -20.18 -11.62 -16.05
CA LEU A 528 -19.41 -10.39 -16.31
C LEU A 528 -20.22 -9.41 -17.14
N TYR A 529 -20.84 -9.87 -18.22
CA TYR A 529 -21.51 -9.00 -19.19
C TYR A 529 -22.85 -8.46 -18.69
N ASP A 530 -23.54 -9.19 -17.81
CA ASP A 530 -24.77 -8.70 -17.16
C ASP A 530 -24.45 -7.65 -16.07
N ASN A 531 -23.25 -7.72 -15.48
CA ASN A 531 -22.81 -6.88 -14.38
C ASN A 531 -21.59 -6.01 -14.77
N LEU A 532 -21.47 -5.67 -16.05
CA LEU A 532 -20.23 -5.15 -16.64
C LEU A 532 -19.70 -3.91 -15.92
N ASP A 533 -20.56 -2.95 -15.59
CA ASP A 533 -20.14 -1.73 -14.89
C ASP A 533 -19.61 -2.00 -13.48
N ALA A 534 -20.16 -2.99 -12.78
CA ALA A 534 -19.70 -3.39 -11.46
C ALA A 534 -18.40 -4.20 -11.54
N LEU A 535 -18.30 -5.12 -12.50
CA LEU A 535 -17.26 -6.14 -12.53
C LEU A 535 -16.02 -5.78 -13.38
N LYS A 536 -16.17 -5.01 -14.47
CA LYS A 536 -15.05 -4.69 -15.38
C LYS A 536 -13.88 -3.97 -14.70
N ARG A 537 -14.16 -3.22 -13.63
CA ARG A 537 -13.16 -2.49 -12.85
C ARG A 537 -12.16 -3.39 -12.11
N TYR A 538 -12.48 -4.69 -11.96
CA TYR A 538 -11.60 -5.67 -11.35
C TYR A 538 -10.68 -6.37 -12.35
N VAL A 539 -10.82 -6.08 -13.66
CA VAL A 539 -10.00 -6.67 -14.72
C VAL A 539 -9.18 -5.57 -15.40
N SER A 540 -7.88 -5.77 -15.53
CA SER A 540 -6.99 -4.89 -16.29
C SER A 540 -6.43 -5.63 -17.50
N TYR A 541 -6.70 -5.11 -18.69
CA TYR A 541 -6.15 -5.61 -19.94
C TYR A 541 -4.95 -4.76 -20.37
N ILE A 542 -3.79 -5.41 -20.52
CA ILE A 542 -2.54 -4.83 -21.00
C ILE A 542 -2.36 -5.27 -22.46
N PRO A 543 -2.52 -4.35 -23.43
CA PRO A 543 -2.37 -4.69 -24.84
C PRO A 543 -0.91 -4.96 -25.21
N GLN A 544 -0.72 -5.60 -26.37
CA GLN A 544 0.60 -5.79 -26.98
C GLN A 544 1.28 -4.45 -27.31
N ASP A 545 0.50 -3.50 -27.86
CA ASP A 545 0.97 -2.20 -28.31
C ASP A 545 1.39 -1.29 -27.14
N ASP A 546 2.36 -0.42 -27.40
CA ASP A 546 2.80 0.62 -26.46
C ASP A 546 1.69 1.68 -26.29
N ALA A 547 1.23 1.90 -25.05
CA ALA A 547 0.18 2.86 -24.70
C ALA A 547 0.72 4.21 -24.19
N PHE A 548 2.03 4.36 -24.04
CA PHE A 548 2.66 5.60 -23.60
C PHE A 548 2.80 6.63 -24.74
N ASP A 549 2.84 7.91 -24.36
CA ASP A 549 3.25 9.00 -25.24
C ASP A 549 4.78 9.09 -25.28
N GLU A 550 5.35 8.97 -26.48
CA GLU A 550 6.80 8.99 -26.71
C GLU A 550 7.47 10.35 -26.44
N HIS A 551 6.68 11.43 -26.42
CA HIS A 551 7.15 12.79 -26.16
C HIS A 551 7.17 13.14 -24.67
N LEU A 552 6.45 12.38 -23.85
CA LEU A 552 6.41 12.56 -22.41
C LEU A 552 7.54 11.79 -21.71
N THR A 553 7.87 12.24 -20.50
CA THR A 553 8.75 11.50 -19.60
C THR A 553 8.07 10.25 -19.05
N ILE A 554 8.84 9.31 -18.50
CA ILE A 554 8.30 8.13 -17.79
C ILE A 554 7.33 8.57 -16.68
N GLY A 555 7.74 9.56 -15.89
CA GLY A 555 6.95 10.10 -14.79
C GLY A 555 5.64 10.74 -15.27
N GLU A 556 5.68 11.52 -16.35
CA GLU A 556 4.46 12.13 -16.91
C GLU A 556 3.49 11.09 -17.46
N ASN A 557 3.99 10.06 -18.15
CA ASN A 557 3.18 8.95 -18.64
C ASN A 557 2.46 8.22 -17.50
N LEU A 558 3.19 7.82 -16.45
CA LEU A 558 2.59 7.19 -15.27
C LEU A 558 1.64 8.14 -14.54
N GLN A 559 1.96 9.43 -14.44
CA GLN A 559 1.09 10.40 -13.78
C GLN A 559 -0.24 10.57 -14.55
N PHE A 560 -0.16 10.59 -15.88
CA PHE A 560 -1.33 10.63 -16.76
C PHE A 560 -2.19 9.38 -16.59
N ALA A 561 -1.57 8.20 -16.62
CA ALA A 561 -2.27 6.93 -16.39
C ALA A 561 -2.93 6.89 -14.99
N ALA A 562 -2.24 7.32 -13.94
CA ALA A 562 -2.80 7.41 -12.59
C ALA A 562 -3.98 8.40 -12.50
N ALA A 563 -3.90 9.53 -13.21
CA ALA A 563 -4.99 10.51 -13.22
C ALA A 563 -6.26 9.97 -13.89
N ILE A 564 -6.12 9.15 -14.93
CA ILE A 564 -7.25 8.52 -15.63
C ILE A 564 -7.80 7.32 -14.85
N ARG A 565 -6.91 6.45 -14.37
CA ARG A 565 -7.29 5.18 -13.70
C ARG A 565 -7.67 5.39 -12.24
N SER A 566 -7.24 6.49 -11.63
CA SER A 566 -7.55 6.84 -10.23
C SER A 566 -7.89 8.32 -10.12
N PRO A 567 -8.98 8.77 -10.79
CA PRO A 567 -9.37 10.18 -10.81
C PRO A 567 -9.79 10.68 -9.42
N HIS A 568 -10.24 9.75 -8.57
CA HIS A 568 -10.67 9.98 -7.19
C HIS A 568 -9.54 10.29 -6.22
N LEU A 569 -8.33 9.77 -6.46
CA LEU A 569 -7.21 10.00 -5.56
C LEU A 569 -6.81 11.47 -5.57
N SER A 570 -6.44 11.97 -4.39
CA SER A 570 -5.81 13.28 -4.27
C SER A 570 -4.57 13.35 -5.17
N ARG A 571 -4.14 14.57 -5.54
CA ARG A 571 -2.90 14.72 -6.32
C ARG A 571 -1.71 14.09 -5.57
N ARG A 572 -1.65 14.29 -4.25
CA ARG A 572 -0.59 13.73 -3.39
C ARG A 572 -0.57 12.21 -3.45
N ASP A 573 -1.72 11.56 -3.37
CA ASP A 573 -1.81 10.09 -3.34
C ASP A 573 -1.56 9.47 -4.69
N ARG A 574 -2.00 10.12 -5.78
CA ARG A 574 -1.57 9.72 -7.13
C ARG A 574 -0.07 9.75 -7.28
N THR A 575 0.58 10.78 -6.75
CA THR A 575 2.03 10.93 -6.86
C THR A 575 2.76 9.94 -5.95
N ARG A 576 2.27 9.68 -4.74
CA ARG A 576 2.78 8.61 -3.87
C ARG A 576 2.68 7.24 -4.57
N ARG A 577 1.55 6.97 -5.21
CA ARG A 577 1.30 5.74 -5.98
C ARG A 577 2.21 5.63 -7.20
N LEU A 578 2.45 6.74 -7.89
CA LEU A 578 3.43 6.83 -8.98
C LEU A 578 4.84 6.51 -8.51
N GLU A 579 5.30 7.11 -7.41
CA GLU A 579 6.64 6.86 -6.87
C GLU A 579 6.80 5.40 -6.43
N GLY A 580 5.80 4.83 -5.76
CA GLY A 580 5.76 3.40 -5.45
C GLY A 580 5.87 2.53 -6.72
N LYS A 581 5.12 2.88 -7.77
CA LYS A 581 5.15 2.16 -9.04
C LYS A 581 6.49 2.30 -9.77
N LEU A 582 7.12 3.48 -9.75
CA LEU A 582 8.47 3.69 -10.30
C LEU A 582 9.54 2.86 -9.60
N ILE A 583 9.39 2.63 -8.29
CA ILE A 583 10.27 1.73 -7.53
C ILE A 583 10.02 0.28 -7.93
N GLU A 584 8.75 -0.13 -7.98
CA GLU A 584 8.33 -1.49 -8.37
C GLU A 584 8.83 -1.88 -9.78
N LEU A 585 8.77 -0.95 -10.73
CA LEU A 585 9.22 -1.15 -12.11
C LEU A 585 10.74 -1.01 -12.29
N GLY A 586 11.47 -0.57 -11.26
CA GLY A 586 12.89 -0.25 -11.36
C GLY A 586 13.20 0.93 -12.28
N LEU A 587 12.24 1.84 -12.52
CA LEU A 587 12.37 2.99 -13.44
C LEU A 587 12.57 4.33 -12.72
N SER A 588 12.80 4.28 -11.41
CA SER A 588 12.97 5.43 -10.53
C SER A 588 14.00 6.45 -11.03
N GLU A 589 15.19 6.00 -11.40
CA GLU A 589 16.28 6.88 -11.86
C GLU A 589 16.03 7.46 -13.25
N ARG A 590 15.13 6.85 -14.01
CA ARG A 590 14.73 7.24 -15.36
C ARG A 590 13.43 8.03 -15.41
N ARG A 591 12.85 8.38 -14.25
CA ARG A 591 11.56 9.10 -14.14
C ARG A 591 11.44 10.29 -15.09
N ASP A 592 12.47 11.14 -15.14
CA ASP A 592 12.47 12.37 -15.93
C ASP A 592 13.02 12.17 -17.36
N SER A 593 13.34 10.93 -17.75
CA SER A 593 13.77 10.62 -19.11
C SER A 593 12.57 10.60 -20.05
N ILE A 594 12.66 11.33 -21.16
CA ILE A 594 11.69 11.23 -22.26
C ILE A 594 11.75 9.82 -22.83
N VAL A 595 10.59 9.21 -23.05
CA VAL A 595 10.49 7.79 -23.47
C VAL A 595 11.06 7.56 -24.88
N GLY A 596 10.85 8.52 -25.78
CA GLY A 596 11.41 8.51 -27.13
C GLY A 596 10.74 7.51 -28.07
N SER A 597 10.93 7.73 -29.36
CA SER A 597 10.39 6.85 -30.40
C SER A 597 11.25 5.59 -30.59
N PRO A 598 10.74 4.55 -31.27
CA PRO A 598 11.55 3.37 -31.63
C PRO A 598 12.83 3.71 -32.41
N VAL A 599 12.86 4.85 -33.09
CA VAL A 599 13.98 5.36 -33.88
C VAL A 599 14.98 6.15 -33.03
N LYS A 600 14.51 6.82 -31.97
CA LYS A 600 15.34 7.62 -31.03
C LYS A 600 15.27 7.00 -29.64
N LYS A 601 15.91 5.83 -29.48
CA LYS A 601 15.88 5.03 -28.25
C LYS A 601 16.61 5.74 -27.10
N THR A 602 15.85 6.27 -26.16
CA THR A 602 16.34 6.76 -24.85
C THR A 602 16.20 5.71 -23.75
N LEU A 603 15.29 4.76 -23.92
CA LEU A 603 15.08 3.61 -23.04
C LEU A 603 15.41 2.29 -23.75
N SER A 604 15.89 1.31 -22.99
CA SER A 604 16.01 -0.08 -23.44
C SER A 604 14.63 -0.70 -23.73
N GLY A 605 14.60 -1.81 -24.48
CA GLY A 605 13.35 -2.53 -24.76
C GLY A 605 12.66 -3.00 -23.47
N GLY A 606 13.43 -3.55 -22.53
CA GLY A 606 12.93 -3.96 -21.22
C GLY A 606 12.35 -2.81 -20.41
N GLU A 607 13.02 -1.65 -20.37
CA GLU A 607 12.50 -0.46 -19.68
C GLU A 607 11.20 0.06 -20.32
N ARG A 608 11.10 0.09 -21.66
CA ARG A 608 9.87 0.48 -22.36
C ARG A 608 8.73 -0.48 -22.03
N LYS A 609 8.97 -1.79 -22.05
CA LYS A 609 7.93 -2.77 -21.76
C LYS A 609 7.48 -2.69 -20.29
N ARG A 610 8.42 -2.54 -19.35
CA ARG A 610 8.10 -2.31 -17.93
C ARG A 610 7.27 -1.03 -17.73
N LEU A 611 7.59 0.05 -18.43
CA LEU A 611 6.78 1.27 -18.41
C LEU A 611 5.36 0.98 -18.93
N ASN A 612 5.24 0.32 -20.09
CA ASN A 612 3.94 0.02 -20.69
C ASN A 612 3.04 -0.79 -19.74
N ILE A 613 3.58 -1.88 -19.19
CA ILE A 613 2.92 -2.68 -18.15
C ILE A 613 2.56 -1.82 -16.93
N GLY A 614 3.48 -0.94 -16.53
CA GLY A 614 3.32 0.00 -15.45
C GLY A 614 2.13 0.94 -15.59
N LEU A 615 1.82 1.40 -16.80
CA LEU A 615 0.68 2.29 -17.06
C LEU A 615 -0.66 1.65 -16.72
N ASP A 616 -0.79 0.36 -16.98
CA ASP A 616 -2.01 -0.37 -16.69
C ASP A 616 -2.06 -0.82 -15.22
N MET A 617 -0.92 -1.30 -14.70
CA MET A 617 -0.74 -1.71 -13.31
C MET A 617 -0.72 -0.56 -12.30
N ILE A 618 -0.69 0.70 -12.74
CA ILE A 618 -0.87 1.83 -11.82
C ILE A 618 -2.31 1.86 -11.31
N GLY A 619 -3.28 1.30 -12.04
CA GLY A 619 -4.60 0.97 -11.51
C GLY A 619 -4.57 -0.31 -10.67
N SER A 620 -5.49 -0.43 -9.72
CA SER A 620 -5.68 -1.67 -8.95
C SER A 620 -6.75 -2.51 -9.64
N ALA A 621 -6.40 -3.73 -10.02
CA ALA A 621 -7.31 -4.76 -10.52
C ALA A 621 -7.00 -6.07 -9.81
N ASP A 622 -7.94 -7.01 -9.83
CA ASP A 622 -7.77 -8.36 -9.29
C ASP A 622 -7.29 -9.36 -10.35
N VAL A 623 -7.68 -9.14 -11.62
CA VAL A 623 -7.28 -9.95 -12.77
C VAL A 623 -6.47 -9.08 -13.72
N TYR A 624 -5.26 -9.51 -14.05
CA TYR A 624 -4.40 -8.85 -15.04
C TYR A 624 -4.25 -9.76 -16.26
N LEU A 625 -4.63 -9.23 -17.43
CA LEU A 625 -4.55 -9.92 -18.72
C LEU A 625 -3.43 -9.28 -19.53
N PHE A 626 -2.36 -10.03 -19.77
CA PHE A 626 -1.21 -9.56 -20.53
C PHE A 626 -1.25 -10.14 -21.95
N ASP A 627 -1.43 -9.28 -22.96
CA ASP A 627 -1.33 -9.70 -24.35
C ASP A 627 0.11 -9.53 -24.86
N GLU A 628 0.77 -10.64 -25.15
CA GLU A 628 2.17 -10.74 -25.58
C GLU A 628 3.16 -9.86 -24.76
N PRO A 629 3.28 -10.08 -23.44
CA PRO A 629 4.11 -9.24 -22.57
C PRO A 629 5.61 -9.31 -22.88
N THR A 630 6.09 -10.39 -23.51
CA THR A 630 7.52 -10.59 -23.82
C THR A 630 7.89 -10.28 -25.27
N SER A 631 6.92 -9.93 -26.13
CA SER A 631 7.19 -9.65 -27.54
C SER A 631 8.13 -8.44 -27.71
N GLY A 632 9.17 -8.58 -28.54
CA GLY A 632 10.09 -7.49 -28.85
C GLY A 632 11.20 -7.25 -27.81
N LEU A 633 11.29 -8.09 -26.77
CA LEU A 633 12.40 -8.08 -25.81
C LEU A 633 13.56 -8.95 -26.32
N SER A 634 14.79 -8.61 -25.91
CA SER A 634 15.94 -9.51 -26.10
C SER A 634 15.81 -10.73 -25.18
N SER A 635 16.50 -11.83 -25.48
CA SER A 635 16.49 -13.02 -24.61
C SER A 635 16.91 -12.68 -23.18
N LYS A 636 17.94 -11.83 -23.02
CA LYS A 636 18.43 -11.35 -21.72
C LYS A 636 17.47 -10.41 -20.99
N ASP A 637 16.64 -9.66 -21.71
CA ASP A 637 15.61 -8.80 -21.10
C ASP A 637 14.30 -9.55 -20.82
N SER A 638 14.14 -10.76 -21.37
CA SER A 638 12.97 -11.61 -21.21
C SER A 638 13.09 -12.58 -20.04
N GLU A 639 14.32 -13.02 -19.72
CA GLU A 639 14.69 -13.67 -18.44
C GLU A 639 14.60 -12.67 -17.29
#